data_AF-A0A1I3IXQ2-F1
#
_entry.id   AF-A0A1I3IXQ2-F1
#
_cell.length_a   1.000
_cell.length_b   1.000
_cell.length_c   1.000
_cell.angle_alpha   90.00
_cell.angle_beta   90.00
_cell.angle_gamma   90.00
#
_symmetry.space_group_name_H-M   'P 1'
#
loop_
_entity.id
_entity.type
_entity.pdbx_description
1 polymer ?
#
loop_
_entity_poly.entity_id
_entity_poly.type
_entity_poly.pdbx_seq_one_letter_code
_entity_poly.pdbx_strand_id
1 'polypeptide(L)'
;MDFYSRLREQQNYDETLRACIERVVDKLETAKDPLEPGMLLGKIQSGKTRAFLGVIARAFDRDFDIAIVLTKGTRTLAKQTVKRIGRDFKSFVDDDQVLIFDIMSAPDGLAKTELRRKIIIVAKKQADNLKRILEFFDQKYPQLKERRALLIDDEADMASVRFTKEKGKDTYDQGTIAKQMDELRGALPGISFLQVTATPYALYLQPGNYEQAKLAREVFYPKRPAFTEILPTHDAYVGGEDYFGGWGADDPRYYLHVEVGPHEHDALRSTDGRTIRADRIWTSDNIKALRRAIMGFLVGVAIRERQLRAEGARPRKFSMIIHNDTQKARHAWQNATVQLIAEAFTQAEASGDARLRKVFDEAYRDLGQSVEANGDPLAAAEDCFADVRGLISDGELRFQLVNSDAQLEPLLDPDSGELHLRTKANIFIGGSILDRGITVPNLIAFYYGRNPKRMQADTVLQHARMYGARPRADLAVTRFYTSSEVHGRLVTIHKLEKTLRDAFEKGAHDAGVVFIQADDKKSVVPCAPSKVTLSDVVAIGPSDALLPHRFNTIAATKLTKVTQAADKLVPAEALDSRGFAAIGLDEAIAILDALEPALDLGDDNRFEWDAMRGLLKYYARDHKRVAILAATGRRLHKSRSEDHSGLSILGSPELRDLIRQKGRVEPALVLLKQVGGPELGWKAGPFWWPILFAPSEGASCVYATKVAA
;
A
#
# COMPACT_ATOMS: atom_id res chain seq x y z
N MET A 1 -22.16 16.86 -28.60
CA MET A 1 -21.94 15.66 -27.76
C MET A 1 -20.99 16.09 -26.67
N ASP A 2 -21.41 15.97 -25.42
CA ASP A 2 -20.77 16.58 -24.26
C ASP A 2 -19.42 15.91 -23.95
N PHE A 3 -18.52 16.60 -23.22
CA PHE A 3 -17.14 16.16 -22.98
C PHE A 3 -17.09 14.76 -22.39
N TYR A 4 -17.93 14.48 -21.39
CA TYR A 4 -17.94 13.20 -20.71
C TYR A 4 -18.45 12.06 -21.60
N SER A 5 -19.47 12.29 -22.44
CA SER A 5 -20.03 11.24 -23.30
C SER A 5 -19.02 10.75 -24.33
N ARG A 6 -18.27 11.67 -24.96
CA ARG A 6 -17.20 11.29 -25.90
C ARG A 6 -16.06 10.55 -25.19
N LEU A 7 -15.64 11.04 -24.02
CA LEU A 7 -14.53 10.44 -23.29
C LEU A 7 -14.85 9.03 -22.78
N ARG A 8 -16.07 8.81 -22.22
CA ARG A 8 -16.47 7.50 -21.69
C ARG A 8 -16.56 6.43 -22.78
N GLU A 9 -16.95 6.81 -24.00
CA GLU A 9 -17.02 5.93 -25.17
C GLU A 9 -15.61 5.59 -25.65
N GLN A 10 -14.75 6.59 -25.85
CA GLN A 10 -13.36 6.40 -26.27
C GLN A 10 -12.59 5.49 -25.31
N GLN A 11 -12.85 5.61 -24.01
CA GLN A 11 -12.13 4.88 -22.98
C GLN A 11 -12.86 3.63 -22.49
N ASN A 12 -14.02 3.27 -23.04
CA ASN A 12 -14.84 2.12 -22.61
C ASN A 12 -15.07 2.08 -21.08
N TYR A 13 -15.60 3.16 -20.50
CA TYR A 13 -15.91 3.17 -19.06
C TYR A 13 -17.03 2.17 -18.76
N ASP A 14 -16.82 1.32 -17.75
CA ASP A 14 -17.86 0.46 -17.20
C ASP A 14 -18.88 1.27 -16.37
N GLU A 15 -19.99 0.63 -16.02
CA GLU A 15 -21.09 1.31 -15.34
C GLU A 15 -20.74 1.72 -13.90
N THR A 16 -19.89 0.96 -13.22
CA THR A 16 -19.49 1.25 -11.83
C THR A 16 -18.58 2.48 -11.77
N LEU A 17 -17.63 2.62 -12.70
CA LEU A 17 -16.80 3.81 -12.84
C LEU A 17 -17.64 5.02 -13.24
N ARG A 18 -18.62 4.86 -14.14
CA ARG A 18 -19.53 5.94 -14.52
C ARG A 18 -20.31 6.47 -13.32
N ALA A 19 -20.95 5.58 -12.57
CA ALA A 19 -21.69 5.94 -11.38
C ALA A 19 -20.80 6.60 -10.31
N CYS A 20 -19.55 6.14 -10.16
CA CYS A 20 -18.57 6.78 -9.27
C CYS A 20 -18.26 8.22 -9.70
N ILE A 21 -18.02 8.46 -10.99
CA ILE A 21 -17.68 9.79 -11.50
C ILE A 21 -18.85 10.76 -11.33
N GLU A 22 -20.08 10.33 -11.63
CA GLU A 22 -21.29 11.14 -11.43
C GLU A 22 -21.45 11.54 -9.96
N ARG A 23 -21.34 10.59 -9.02
CA ARG A 23 -21.43 10.88 -7.57
C ARG A 23 -20.36 11.87 -7.10
N VAL A 24 -19.13 11.75 -7.61
CA VAL A 24 -18.05 12.71 -7.26
C VAL A 24 -18.44 14.11 -7.72
N VAL A 25 -18.85 14.27 -8.98
CA VAL A 25 -19.19 15.60 -9.52
C VAL A 25 -20.42 16.19 -8.85
N ASP A 26 -21.47 15.39 -8.63
CA ASP A 26 -22.68 15.85 -7.93
C ASP A 26 -22.35 16.33 -6.50
N LYS A 27 -21.45 15.63 -5.78
CA LYS A 27 -21.00 16.04 -4.44
C LYS A 27 -20.10 17.28 -4.46
N LEU A 28 -19.25 17.46 -5.48
CA LEU A 28 -18.44 18.66 -5.64
C LEU A 28 -19.31 19.89 -5.96
N GLU A 29 -20.37 19.69 -6.74
CA GLU A 29 -21.32 20.74 -7.11
C GLU A 29 -22.25 21.14 -5.96
N THR A 30 -22.68 20.17 -5.14
CA THR A 30 -23.60 20.41 -4.02
C THR A 30 -22.91 20.68 -2.68
N ALA A 31 -21.58 20.76 -2.67
CA ALA A 31 -20.80 21.06 -1.47
C ALA A 31 -21.20 22.41 -0.86
N LYS A 32 -21.47 22.43 0.45
CA LYS A 32 -21.86 23.65 1.18
C LYS A 32 -20.72 24.66 1.27
N ASP A 33 -19.50 24.16 1.46
CA ASP A 33 -18.27 24.95 1.42
C ASP A 33 -17.40 24.45 0.25
N PRO A 34 -17.18 25.26 -0.80
CA PRO A 34 -16.30 24.90 -1.91
C PRO A 34 -14.84 24.65 -1.48
N LEU A 35 -14.46 25.16 -0.31
CA LEU A 35 -13.17 24.94 0.29
C LEU A 35 -13.10 23.62 1.05
N GLU A 36 -14.18 22.88 1.29
CA GLU A 36 -14.05 21.55 1.87
C GLU A 36 -13.67 20.52 0.79
N PRO A 37 -12.57 19.77 0.94
CA PRO A 37 -12.16 18.81 -0.07
C PRO A 37 -13.11 17.60 -0.12
N GLY A 38 -13.43 17.15 -1.33
CA GLY A 38 -13.85 15.77 -1.58
C GLY A 38 -12.65 14.85 -1.72
N MET A 39 -12.82 13.55 -1.49
CA MET A 39 -11.78 12.55 -1.78
C MET A 39 -12.27 11.43 -2.69
N LEU A 40 -11.45 11.11 -3.69
CA LEU A 40 -11.57 9.89 -4.50
C LEU A 40 -10.52 8.87 -4.01
N LEU A 41 -10.98 7.83 -3.32
CA LEU A 41 -10.14 6.81 -2.69
C LEU A 41 -10.06 5.55 -3.57
N GLY A 42 -8.94 5.37 -4.27
CA GLY A 42 -8.71 4.22 -5.14
C GLY A 42 -7.50 3.40 -4.73
N LYS A 43 -7.59 2.05 -4.85
CA LYS A 43 -6.44 1.17 -4.57
C LYS A 43 -5.22 1.53 -5.42
N ILE A 44 -4.03 1.11 -5.03
CA ILE A 44 -2.79 1.41 -5.78
C ILE A 44 -2.90 0.82 -7.20
N GLN A 45 -2.58 1.60 -8.22
CA GLN A 45 -2.77 1.20 -9.64
C GLN A 45 -4.20 0.80 -10.05
N SER A 46 -5.24 1.18 -9.30
CA SER A 46 -6.66 0.95 -9.65
C SER A 46 -7.20 1.77 -10.82
N GLY A 47 -6.39 2.64 -11.44
CA GLY A 47 -6.84 3.52 -12.51
C GLY A 47 -7.35 4.89 -12.06
N LYS A 48 -6.95 5.38 -10.88
CA LYS A 48 -7.28 6.72 -10.36
C LYS A 48 -7.16 7.85 -11.38
N THR A 49 -6.11 7.83 -12.21
CA THR A 49 -5.93 8.82 -13.29
C THR A 49 -7.09 8.82 -14.27
N ARG A 50 -7.48 7.64 -14.79
CA ARG A 50 -8.64 7.50 -15.69
C ARG A 50 -9.90 8.07 -15.05
N ALA A 51 -10.11 7.79 -13.76
CA ALA A 51 -11.25 8.28 -13.02
C ALA A 51 -11.28 9.80 -12.90
N PHE A 52 -10.19 10.45 -12.45
CA PHE A 52 -10.19 11.91 -12.32
C PHE A 52 -10.27 12.62 -13.68
N LEU A 53 -9.78 12.02 -14.78
CA LEU A 53 -10.02 12.56 -16.13
C LEU A 53 -11.49 12.51 -16.52
N GLY A 54 -12.18 11.44 -16.14
CA GLY A 54 -13.62 11.36 -16.23
C GLY A 54 -14.32 12.46 -15.41
N VAL A 55 -13.85 12.71 -14.18
CA VAL A 55 -14.34 13.81 -13.33
C VAL A 55 -14.12 15.17 -13.99
N ILE A 56 -12.94 15.44 -14.59
CA ILE A 56 -12.67 16.68 -15.31
C ILE A 56 -13.66 16.86 -16.47
N ALA A 57 -13.81 15.85 -17.31
CA ALA A 57 -14.72 15.93 -18.46
C ALA A 57 -16.17 16.15 -18.00
N ARG A 58 -16.60 15.44 -16.96
CA ARG A 58 -17.95 15.59 -16.41
C ARG A 58 -18.16 16.93 -15.70
N ALA A 59 -17.13 17.47 -15.04
CA ALA A 59 -17.16 18.80 -14.47
C ALA A 59 -17.26 19.88 -15.56
N PHE A 60 -16.58 19.71 -16.70
CA PHE A 60 -16.71 20.64 -17.84
C PHE A 60 -18.12 20.68 -18.43
N ASP A 61 -18.85 19.55 -18.36
CA ASP A 61 -20.28 19.49 -18.70
C ASP A 61 -21.20 20.14 -17.63
N ARG A 62 -20.65 20.47 -16.45
CA ARG A 62 -21.34 21.05 -15.27
C ARG A 62 -20.79 22.43 -14.90
N ASP A 63 -20.51 23.24 -15.91
CA ASP A 63 -20.06 24.65 -15.79
C ASP A 63 -18.70 24.87 -15.10
N PHE A 64 -17.90 23.83 -14.85
CA PHE A 64 -16.48 24.04 -14.55
C PHE A 64 -15.75 24.43 -15.82
N ASP A 65 -14.84 25.38 -15.69
CA ASP A 65 -14.14 25.99 -16.81
C ASP A 65 -12.65 25.66 -16.82
N ILE A 66 -12.10 25.44 -15.64
CA ILE A 66 -10.68 25.26 -15.41
C ILE A 66 -10.48 24.00 -14.57
N ALA A 67 -9.53 23.15 -14.96
CA ALA A 67 -9.04 22.06 -14.13
C ALA A 67 -7.55 22.27 -13.85
N ILE A 68 -7.16 22.26 -12.57
CA ILE A 68 -5.78 22.37 -12.11
C ILE A 68 -5.38 21.02 -11.53
N VAL A 69 -4.49 20.29 -12.22
CA VAL A 69 -4.03 18.96 -11.81
C VAL A 69 -2.63 19.07 -11.19
N LEU A 70 -2.56 18.85 -9.88
CA LEU A 70 -1.32 18.82 -9.13
C LEU A 70 -0.78 17.40 -9.05
N THR A 71 0.32 17.11 -9.76
CA THR A 71 0.92 15.77 -9.82
C THR A 71 2.12 15.64 -8.89
N LYS A 72 2.35 14.42 -8.38
CA LYS A 72 3.55 14.10 -7.61
C LYS A 72 4.76 13.86 -8.53
N GLY A 73 5.97 14.13 -8.01
CA GLY A 73 7.18 13.45 -8.48
C GLY A 73 8.15 14.29 -9.31
N THR A 74 8.69 13.71 -10.38
CA THR A 74 9.74 14.31 -11.22
C THR A 74 9.11 15.07 -12.40
N ARG A 75 9.92 15.84 -13.14
CA ARG A 75 9.43 16.56 -14.33
C ARG A 75 8.87 15.59 -15.38
N THR A 76 9.40 14.37 -15.43
CA THR A 76 8.97 13.32 -16.36
C THR A 76 7.54 12.85 -16.06
N LEU A 77 7.15 12.70 -14.79
CA LEU A 77 5.77 12.35 -14.42
C LEU A 77 4.74 13.44 -14.78
N ALA A 78 5.09 14.71 -14.60
CA ALA A 78 4.23 15.81 -15.01
C ALA A 78 4.03 15.81 -16.54
N LYS A 79 5.11 15.64 -17.31
CA LYS A 79 5.04 15.49 -18.77
C LYS A 79 4.21 14.27 -19.21
N GLN A 80 4.37 13.13 -18.55
CA GLN A 80 3.56 11.93 -18.82
C GLN A 80 2.08 12.20 -18.57
N THR A 81 1.76 12.89 -17.47
CA THR A 81 0.37 13.26 -17.16
C THR A 81 -0.18 14.17 -18.26
N VAL A 82 0.55 15.23 -18.65
CA VAL A 82 0.13 16.11 -19.76
C VAL A 82 -0.09 15.31 -21.05
N LYS A 83 0.83 14.41 -21.43
CA LYS A 83 0.67 13.57 -22.63
C LYS A 83 -0.57 12.68 -22.54
N ARG A 84 -0.81 12.06 -21.39
CA ARG A 84 -1.96 11.19 -21.16
C ARG A 84 -3.28 11.97 -21.25
N ILE A 85 -3.34 13.14 -20.62
CA ILE A 85 -4.49 14.05 -20.73
C ILE A 85 -4.66 14.49 -22.19
N GLY A 86 -3.59 14.93 -22.84
CA GLY A 86 -3.61 15.38 -24.22
C GLY A 86 -4.07 14.31 -25.21
N ARG A 87 -3.75 13.03 -24.97
CA ARG A 87 -4.26 11.89 -25.75
C ARG A 87 -5.74 11.65 -25.49
N ASP A 88 -6.13 11.58 -24.22
CA ASP A 88 -7.51 11.27 -23.83
C ASP A 88 -8.47 12.43 -24.18
N PHE A 89 -7.97 13.67 -24.24
CA PHE A 89 -8.69 14.87 -24.65
C PHE A 89 -8.38 15.32 -26.09
N LYS A 90 -7.66 14.52 -26.88
CA LYS A 90 -7.11 14.94 -28.18
C LYS A 90 -8.16 15.57 -29.09
N SER A 91 -9.32 14.95 -29.21
CA SER A 91 -10.36 15.46 -30.08
C SER A 91 -10.89 16.83 -29.64
N PHE A 92 -10.95 17.11 -28.34
CA PHE A 92 -11.39 18.41 -27.83
C PHE A 92 -10.34 19.50 -28.02
N VAL A 93 -9.06 19.12 -28.01
CA VAL A 93 -7.96 20.03 -28.35
C VAL A 93 -8.00 20.36 -29.85
N ASP A 94 -8.17 19.34 -30.70
CA ASP A 94 -8.27 19.50 -32.15
C ASP A 94 -9.51 20.33 -32.54
N ASP A 95 -10.62 20.20 -31.78
CA ASP A 95 -11.86 20.97 -31.94
C ASP A 95 -11.81 22.38 -31.31
N ASP A 96 -10.65 22.84 -30.81
CA ASP A 96 -10.44 24.15 -30.16
C ASP A 96 -11.31 24.39 -28.89
N GLN A 97 -11.78 23.31 -28.25
CA GLN A 97 -12.64 23.37 -27.06
C GLN A 97 -11.85 23.41 -25.75
N VAL A 98 -10.67 22.76 -25.73
CA VAL A 98 -9.83 22.61 -24.53
C VAL A 98 -8.41 23.07 -24.82
N LEU A 99 -7.84 23.85 -23.90
CA LEU A 99 -6.43 24.21 -23.87
C LEU A 99 -5.74 23.43 -22.75
N ILE A 100 -4.63 22.75 -23.03
CA ILE A 100 -3.91 21.89 -22.08
C ILE A 100 -2.43 22.27 -22.07
N PHE A 101 -1.86 22.53 -20.89
CA PHE A 101 -0.42 22.79 -20.76
C PHE A 101 0.15 22.43 -19.38
N ASP A 102 1.46 22.17 -19.36
CA ASP A 102 2.26 22.21 -18.13
C ASP A 102 2.47 23.68 -17.74
N ILE A 103 2.32 24.05 -16.47
CA ILE A 103 2.54 25.43 -16.01
C ILE A 103 3.96 25.94 -16.35
N MET A 104 4.96 25.06 -16.44
CA MET A 104 6.32 25.43 -16.86
C MET A 104 6.41 25.85 -18.33
N SER A 105 5.41 25.52 -19.12
CA SER A 105 5.30 25.83 -20.55
C SER A 105 3.98 26.53 -20.86
N ALA A 106 3.43 27.26 -19.88
CA ALA A 106 2.21 28.04 -20.05
C ALA A 106 2.39 29.05 -21.19
N PRO A 107 1.44 29.16 -22.13
CA PRO A 107 1.53 30.11 -23.23
C PRO A 107 1.51 31.56 -22.74
N ASP A 108 2.36 32.39 -23.33
CA ASP A 108 2.34 33.84 -23.13
C ASP A 108 1.41 34.51 -24.14
N GLY A 109 0.62 35.48 -23.68
CA GLY A 109 -0.25 36.28 -24.54
C GLY A 109 -1.48 35.55 -25.08
N LEU A 110 -2.12 34.68 -24.29
CA LEU A 110 -3.34 33.98 -24.69
C LEU A 110 -4.40 34.96 -25.23
N ALA A 111 -4.89 34.69 -26.43
CA ALA A 111 -5.93 35.47 -27.06
C ALA A 111 -7.25 35.35 -26.28
N LYS A 112 -8.14 36.34 -26.43
CA LYS A 112 -9.48 36.31 -25.81
C LYS A 112 -10.29 35.07 -26.18
N THR A 113 -10.08 34.54 -27.38
CA THR A 113 -10.73 33.30 -27.84
C THR A 113 -10.20 32.08 -27.10
N GLU A 114 -8.89 32.00 -26.84
CA GLU A 114 -8.27 30.92 -26.07
C GLU A 114 -8.70 30.96 -24.61
N LEU A 115 -8.79 32.15 -24.03
CA LEU A 115 -9.25 32.36 -22.65
C LEU A 115 -10.71 31.97 -22.41
N ARG A 116 -11.52 31.82 -23.47
CA ARG A 116 -12.91 31.34 -23.39
C ARG A 116 -13.01 29.81 -23.43
N ARG A 117 -11.98 29.11 -23.89
CA ARG A 117 -11.93 27.64 -23.93
C ARG A 117 -11.94 27.08 -22.51
N LYS A 118 -12.17 25.77 -22.38
CA LYS A 118 -11.90 25.06 -21.13
C LYS A 118 -10.38 24.93 -20.97
N ILE A 119 -9.85 25.07 -19.76
CA ILE A 119 -8.40 25.09 -19.52
C ILE A 119 -8.01 23.95 -18.57
N ILE A 120 -7.03 23.14 -18.95
CA ILE A 120 -6.40 22.14 -18.08
C ILE A 120 -4.94 22.53 -17.83
N ILE A 121 -4.64 22.88 -16.58
CA ILE A 121 -3.29 23.22 -16.13
C ILE A 121 -2.72 22.04 -15.35
N VAL A 122 -1.61 21.48 -15.80
CA VAL A 122 -0.90 20.43 -15.07
C VAL A 122 0.34 21.03 -14.42
N ALA A 123 0.57 20.72 -13.14
CA ALA A 123 1.76 21.17 -12.45
C ALA A 123 2.29 20.10 -11.50
N LYS A 124 3.61 19.90 -11.52
CA LYS A 124 4.27 19.17 -10.45
C LYS A 124 4.11 19.94 -9.13
N LYS A 125 3.69 19.23 -8.06
CA LYS A 125 3.60 19.70 -6.67
C LYS A 125 4.96 20.16 -6.13
N GLN A 126 5.29 21.41 -6.40
CA GLN A 126 6.56 22.05 -6.06
C GLN A 126 6.33 23.55 -5.89
N ALA A 127 7.06 24.16 -4.96
CA ALA A 127 6.78 25.52 -4.52
C ALA A 127 6.84 26.57 -5.65
N ASP A 128 7.83 26.50 -6.54
CA ASP A 128 7.93 27.45 -7.65
C ASP A 128 6.81 27.23 -8.69
N ASN A 129 6.38 25.99 -8.91
CA ASN A 129 5.26 25.71 -9.82
C ASN A 129 3.92 26.18 -9.26
N LEU A 130 3.67 26.02 -7.96
CA LEU A 130 2.49 26.60 -7.32
C LEU A 130 2.53 28.13 -7.36
N LYS A 131 3.72 28.72 -7.15
CA LYS A 131 3.93 30.16 -7.34
C LYS A 131 3.60 30.60 -8.76
N ARG A 132 4.04 29.85 -9.78
CA ARG A 132 3.71 30.12 -11.19
C ARG A 132 2.21 30.04 -11.47
N ILE A 133 1.49 29.11 -10.84
CA ILE A 133 0.02 29.03 -10.94
C ILE A 133 -0.60 30.30 -10.34
N LEU A 134 -0.18 30.70 -9.13
CA LEU A 134 -0.67 31.93 -8.50
C LEU A 134 -0.39 33.16 -9.38
N GLU A 135 0.84 33.32 -9.88
CA GLU A 135 1.22 34.40 -10.81
C GLU A 135 0.41 34.37 -12.12
N PHE A 136 0.06 33.18 -12.62
CA PHE A 136 -0.79 33.01 -13.80
C PHE A 136 -2.19 33.61 -13.58
N PHE A 137 -2.81 33.36 -12.42
CA PHE A 137 -4.12 33.92 -12.09
C PHE A 137 -4.05 35.36 -11.58
N ASP A 138 -3.04 35.75 -10.81
CA ASP A 138 -2.98 37.06 -10.17
C ASP A 138 -2.49 38.15 -11.12
N GLN A 139 -1.53 37.82 -11.99
CA GLN A 139 -0.79 38.81 -12.78
C GLN A 139 -1.08 38.68 -14.27
N LYS A 140 -1.00 37.46 -14.82
CA LYS A 140 -1.13 37.25 -16.28
C LYS A 140 -2.57 37.28 -16.77
N TYR A 141 -3.47 36.57 -16.08
CA TYR A 141 -4.85 36.37 -16.53
C TYR A 141 -5.87 36.48 -15.39
N PRO A 142 -5.97 37.66 -14.72
CA PRO A 142 -6.89 37.89 -13.59
C PRO A 142 -8.36 37.61 -13.88
N GLN A 143 -8.80 37.80 -15.12
CA GLN A 143 -10.15 37.46 -15.59
C GLN A 143 -10.51 35.98 -15.42
N LEU A 144 -9.53 35.08 -15.31
CA LEU A 144 -9.81 33.65 -15.11
C LEU A 144 -10.24 33.31 -13.67
N LYS A 145 -10.05 34.21 -12.70
CA LYS A 145 -10.47 34.00 -11.30
C LYS A 145 -11.98 33.94 -11.11
N GLU A 146 -12.73 34.57 -12.00
CA GLU A 146 -14.20 34.57 -11.98
C GLU A 146 -14.79 33.24 -12.49
N ARG A 147 -13.98 32.39 -13.11
CA ARG A 147 -14.42 31.11 -13.68
C ARG A 147 -14.36 30.00 -12.64
N ARG A 148 -15.27 29.03 -12.74
CA ARG A 148 -15.29 27.86 -11.84
C ARG A 148 -14.09 26.95 -12.11
N ALA A 149 -13.36 26.60 -11.05
CA ALA A 149 -12.14 25.82 -11.15
C ALA A 149 -12.24 24.53 -10.35
N LEU A 150 -11.75 23.43 -10.90
CA LEU A 150 -11.59 22.16 -10.20
C LEU A 150 -10.11 21.95 -9.90
N LEU A 151 -9.74 21.96 -8.62
CA LEU A 151 -8.39 21.59 -8.16
C LEU A 151 -8.35 20.10 -7.87
N ILE A 152 -7.41 19.39 -8.48
CA ILE A 152 -7.16 17.95 -8.28
C ILE A 152 -5.78 17.78 -7.66
N ASP A 153 -5.73 17.25 -6.44
CA ASP A 153 -4.49 16.88 -5.75
C ASP A 153 -4.26 15.38 -5.86
N ASP A 154 -3.41 14.95 -6.81
CA ASP A 154 -3.08 13.54 -7.04
C ASP A 154 -1.96 13.07 -6.10
N GLU A 155 -2.18 11.98 -5.37
CA GLU A 155 -1.40 11.55 -4.19
C GLU A 155 -1.49 12.59 -3.06
N ALA A 156 -2.72 12.93 -2.65
CA ALA A 156 -3.04 13.96 -1.65
C ALA A 156 -2.51 13.67 -0.23
N ASP A 157 -2.08 12.46 0.06
CA ASP A 157 -1.33 12.11 1.28
C ASP A 157 0.06 12.80 1.34
N MET A 158 0.54 13.30 0.20
CA MET A 158 1.89 13.86 0.06
C MET A 158 1.89 15.38 -0.11
N ALA A 159 2.70 16.04 0.73
CA ALA A 159 3.06 17.47 0.70
C ALA A 159 1.93 18.48 1.05
N SER A 160 0.67 18.21 0.72
CA SER A 160 -0.48 19.06 1.10
C SER A 160 -0.78 19.05 2.61
N VAL A 161 -0.21 18.09 3.34
CA VAL A 161 -0.43 17.90 4.79
C VAL A 161 0.88 18.05 5.62
N ARG A 162 1.81 18.91 5.20
CA ARG A 162 3.09 19.07 5.90
C ARG A 162 3.03 20.23 6.92
N PHE A 163 3.43 19.95 8.18
CA PHE A 163 3.68 20.97 9.21
C PHE A 163 5.16 20.95 9.62
N THR A 164 5.72 22.12 9.91
CA THR A 164 7.10 22.32 10.37
C THR A 164 7.10 22.98 11.74
N LYS A 165 7.86 22.45 12.70
CA LYS A 165 8.03 23.06 14.02
C LYS A 165 9.15 24.12 13.94
N GLU A 166 8.91 25.34 14.41
CA GLU A 166 9.99 26.32 14.56
C GLU A 166 10.99 25.87 15.62
N LYS A 167 12.30 26.00 15.38
CA LYS A 167 13.33 25.69 16.38
C LYS A 167 13.15 26.61 17.60
N GLY A 168 12.90 26.01 18.77
CA GLY A 168 12.83 26.73 20.05
C GLY A 168 11.47 27.32 20.42
N LYS A 169 10.39 27.03 19.66
CA LYS A 169 9.01 27.40 20.01
C LYS A 169 8.07 26.21 19.89
N ASP A 170 6.96 26.24 20.64
CA ASP A 170 5.85 25.27 20.55
C ASP A 170 4.80 25.66 19.49
N THR A 171 5.18 26.48 18.51
CA THR A 171 4.35 26.88 17.37
C THR A 171 4.67 26.01 16.14
N TYR A 172 3.61 25.55 15.48
CA TYR A 172 3.67 24.80 14.23
C TYR A 172 3.36 25.71 13.04
N ASP A 173 4.17 25.63 12.00
CA ASP A 173 4.03 26.36 10.74
C ASP A 173 3.63 25.41 9.60
N GLN A 174 2.97 25.91 8.56
CA GLN A 174 2.57 25.12 7.40
C GLN A 174 3.74 24.95 6.43
N GLY A 175 3.93 23.76 5.88
CA GLY A 175 4.91 23.56 4.82
C GLY A 175 4.55 24.42 3.60
N THR A 176 5.54 25.04 2.97
CA THR A 176 5.36 26.01 1.86
C THR A 176 4.37 25.56 0.78
N ILE A 177 4.42 24.28 0.37
CA ILE A 177 3.51 23.72 -0.63
C ILE A 177 2.05 23.76 -0.14
N ALA A 178 1.81 23.30 1.09
CA ALA A 178 0.47 23.28 1.66
C ALA A 178 -0.07 24.70 1.84
N LYS A 179 0.79 25.67 2.20
CA LYS A 179 0.41 27.08 2.30
C LYS A 179 0.00 27.64 0.94
N GLN A 180 0.80 27.43 -0.10
CA GLN A 180 0.50 27.92 -1.44
C GLN A 180 -0.75 27.27 -2.06
N MET A 181 -1.07 26.03 -1.67
CA MET A 181 -2.34 25.41 -2.05
C MET A 181 -3.53 26.11 -1.39
N ASP A 182 -3.41 26.49 -0.12
CA ASP A 182 -4.44 27.26 0.57
C ASP A 182 -4.56 28.67 -0.02
N GLU A 183 -3.44 29.34 -0.34
CA GLU A 183 -3.45 30.61 -1.09
C GLU A 183 -4.17 30.48 -2.44
N LEU A 184 -3.92 29.41 -3.21
CA LEU A 184 -4.58 29.16 -4.48
C LEU A 184 -6.09 28.95 -4.31
N ARG A 185 -6.50 28.20 -3.28
CA ARG A 185 -7.91 27.98 -2.95
C ARG A 185 -8.60 29.29 -2.56
N GLY A 186 -7.92 30.14 -1.79
CA GLY A 186 -8.43 31.47 -1.43
C GLY A 186 -8.48 32.46 -2.60
N ALA A 187 -7.59 32.31 -3.58
CA ALA A 187 -7.51 33.20 -4.74
C ALA A 187 -8.61 32.95 -5.79
N LEU A 188 -9.30 31.80 -5.73
CA LEU A 188 -10.30 31.37 -6.70
C LEU A 188 -11.67 31.15 -6.01
N PRO A 189 -12.59 32.13 -6.03
CA PRO A 189 -13.87 32.05 -5.31
C PRO A 189 -14.76 30.86 -5.72
N GLY A 190 -14.68 30.43 -6.98
CA GLY A 190 -15.45 29.31 -7.53
C GLY A 190 -14.69 27.98 -7.59
N ILE A 191 -13.70 27.77 -6.73
CA ILE A 191 -12.88 26.55 -6.72
C ILE A 191 -13.61 25.39 -6.04
N SER A 192 -13.52 24.17 -6.58
CA SER A 192 -13.84 22.94 -5.85
C SER A 192 -12.59 22.10 -5.73
N PHE A 193 -12.41 21.41 -4.60
CA PHE A 193 -11.19 20.68 -4.32
C PHE A 193 -11.43 19.16 -4.25
N LEU A 194 -10.73 18.39 -5.09
CA LEU A 194 -10.75 16.94 -5.09
C LEU A 194 -9.36 16.37 -4.77
N GLN A 195 -9.29 15.63 -3.67
CA GLN A 195 -8.11 14.86 -3.28
C GLN A 195 -8.19 13.47 -3.89
N VAL A 196 -7.13 13.00 -4.52
CA VAL A 196 -7.05 11.67 -5.12
C VAL A 196 -5.89 10.92 -4.47
N THR A 197 -6.15 9.79 -3.80
CA THR A 197 -5.08 9.02 -3.14
C THR A 197 -5.44 7.54 -2.99
N ALA A 198 -4.42 6.71 -2.74
CA ALA A 198 -4.61 5.36 -2.22
C ALA A 198 -4.57 5.28 -0.69
N THR A 199 -3.91 6.24 -0.03
CA THR A 199 -3.53 6.18 1.39
C THR A 199 -4.14 7.33 2.17
N PRO A 200 -5.40 7.21 2.64
CA PRO A 200 -6.16 8.35 3.16
C PRO A 200 -5.81 8.72 4.62
N TYR A 201 -4.98 7.93 5.30
CA TYR A 201 -4.66 8.08 6.74
C TYR A 201 -4.26 9.51 7.12
N ALA A 202 -3.30 10.05 6.36
CA ALA A 202 -2.75 11.39 6.52
C ALA A 202 -3.83 12.48 6.56
N LEU A 203 -4.83 12.34 5.70
CA LEU A 203 -5.89 13.30 5.47
C LEU A 203 -6.95 13.26 6.59
N TYR A 204 -7.30 12.06 7.06
CA TYR A 204 -8.29 11.90 8.13
C TYR A 204 -7.74 12.18 9.53
N LEU A 205 -6.42 12.14 9.71
CA LEU A 205 -5.75 12.63 10.92
C LEU A 205 -5.79 14.17 11.05
N GLN A 206 -6.24 14.89 10.02
CA GLN A 206 -6.38 16.34 10.08
C GLN A 206 -7.64 16.75 10.84
N PRO A 207 -7.60 17.87 11.58
CA PRO A 207 -8.78 18.37 12.26
C PRO A 207 -9.85 18.78 11.22
N GLY A 208 -11.12 18.64 11.60
CA GLY A 208 -12.24 19.04 10.73
C GLY A 208 -12.31 20.54 10.49
N ASN A 209 -11.84 21.34 11.46
CA ASN A 209 -11.66 22.78 11.32
C ASN A 209 -10.36 23.22 12.01
N TYR A 210 -9.80 24.34 11.56
CA TYR A 210 -8.59 24.93 12.16
C TYR A 210 -8.92 26.15 13.03
N GLU A 211 -10.14 26.26 13.59
CA GLU A 211 -10.61 27.43 14.35
C GLU A 211 -9.75 27.77 15.59
N GLN A 212 -9.01 26.80 16.13
CA GLN A 212 -8.08 27.00 17.25
C GLN A 212 -6.69 27.48 16.81
N ALA A 213 -6.41 27.55 15.50
CA ALA A 213 -5.19 28.14 14.94
C ALA A 213 -5.20 29.68 14.94
N LYS A 214 -5.97 30.31 15.85
CA LYS A 214 -6.04 31.78 16.04
C LYS A 214 -4.71 32.45 16.39
N LEU A 215 -3.68 31.66 16.70
CA LEU A 215 -2.30 32.11 16.94
C LEU A 215 -1.42 32.11 15.68
N ALA A 216 -1.90 31.59 14.55
CA ALA A 216 -1.14 31.53 13.31
C ALA A 216 -1.36 32.79 12.47
N ARG A 217 -0.30 33.27 11.81
CA ARG A 217 -0.34 34.43 10.90
C ARG A 217 -0.97 34.11 9.53
N GLU A 218 -1.40 32.87 9.31
CA GLU A 218 -1.74 32.31 8.01
C GLU A 218 -3.17 31.77 7.97
N VAL A 219 -3.80 31.76 6.79
CA VAL A 219 -5.15 31.19 6.57
C VAL A 219 -5.03 29.69 6.37
N PHE A 220 -5.75 28.91 7.18
CA PHE A 220 -5.81 27.45 7.09
C PHE A 220 -7.16 27.01 6.56
N TYR A 221 -7.18 26.24 5.46
CA TYR A 221 -8.41 25.61 4.97
C TYR A 221 -8.49 24.14 5.38
N PRO A 222 -9.71 23.57 5.51
CA PRO A 222 -9.89 22.16 5.83
C PRO A 222 -9.13 21.25 4.87
N LYS A 223 -8.48 20.21 5.43
CA LYS A 223 -7.74 19.19 4.67
C LYS A 223 -8.39 17.81 4.78
N ARG A 224 -9.16 17.60 5.84
CA ARG A 224 -9.96 16.39 6.04
C ARG A 224 -11.08 16.37 4.98
N PRO A 225 -11.30 15.26 4.28
CA PRO A 225 -12.35 15.17 3.28
C PRO A 225 -13.74 15.31 3.91
N ALA A 226 -14.60 16.15 3.32
CA ALA A 226 -16.02 16.24 3.66
C ALA A 226 -16.82 15.03 3.16
N PHE A 227 -16.35 14.40 2.06
CA PHE A 227 -16.87 13.12 1.59
C PHE A 227 -15.74 12.27 1.01
N THR A 228 -16.00 10.96 0.94
CA THR A 228 -15.11 10.02 0.25
C THR A 228 -15.92 9.16 -0.70
N GLU A 229 -15.54 9.18 -1.97
CA GLU A 229 -16.03 8.25 -2.98
C GLU A 229 -14.97 7.18 -3.22
N ILE A 230 -15.40 5.94 -3.19
CA ILE A 230 -14.52 4.79 -3.36
C ILE A 230 -14.47 4.44 -4.84
N LEU A 231 -13.26 4.46 -5.40
CA LEU A 231 -13.06 4.06 -6.78
C LEU A 231 -13.22 2.54 -6.90
N PRO A 232 -14.10 2.05 -7.80
CA PRO A 232 -14.22 0.61 -8.06
C PRO A 232 -12.93 0.06 -8.68
N THR A 233 -12.67 -1.22 -8.43
CA THR A 233 -11.60 -1.97 -9.10
C THR A 233 -12.19 -2.88 -10.17
N HIS A 234 -11.45 -3.09 -11.25
CA HIS A 234 -11.82 -4.05 -12.29
C HIS A 234 -11.52 -5.50 -11.84
N ASP A 235 -12.17 -6.49 -12.47
CA ASP A 235 -12.05 -7.91 -12.07
C ASP A 235 -10.64 -8.48 -12.17
N ALA A 236 -9.83 -7.98 -13.11
CA ALA A 236 -8.43 -8.37 -13.26
C ALA A 236 -7.48 -7.67 -12.26
N TYR A 237 -7.99 -6.95 -11.26
CA TYR A 237 -7.15 -6.21 -10.32
C TYR A 237 -6.55 -7.15 -9.31
N VAL A 238 -5.23 -7.19 -9.25
CA VAL A 238 -4.48 -7.94 -8.24
C VAL A 238 -3.91 -6.93 -7.24
N GLY A 239 -4.20 -7.12 -5.96
CA GLY A 239 -3.81 -6.20 -4.90
C GLY A 239 -3.40 -6.88 -3.61
N GLY A 240 -3.44 -6.12 -2.51
CA GLY A 240 -3.03 -6.63 -1.19
C GLY A 240 -3.82 -7.84 -0.73
N GLU A 241 -5.11 -7.97 -1.11
CA GLU A 241 -5.90 -9.16 -0.78
C GLU A 241 -5.35 -10.41 -1.47
N ASP A 242 -4.87 -10.30 -2.70
CA ASP A 242 -4.32 -11.45 -3.41
C ASP A 242 -2.97 -11.88 -2.83
N TYR A 243 -2.11 -10.92 -2.48
CA TYR A 243 -0.80 -11.22 -1.89
C TYR A 243 -0.86 -11.61 -0.41
N PHE A 244 -1.83 -11.10 0.35
CA PHE A 244 -1.82 -11.12 1.82
C PHE A 244 -3.14 -11.59 2.46
N GLY A 245 -4.11 -12.04 1.66
CA GLY A 245 -5.44 -12.47 2.13
C GLY A 245 -5.51 -13.82 2.84
N GLY A 246 -4.41 -14.59 2.86
CA GLY A 246 -4.35 -15.88 3.57
C GLY A 246 -5.08 -17.02 2.84
N TRP A 247 -4.79 -17.19 1.55
CA TRP A 247 -5.39 -18.20 0.67
C TRP A 247 -4.95 -19.63 1.00
N GLY A 248 -5.75 -20.63 0.61
CA GLY A 248 -5.44 -22.05 0.73
C GLY A 248 -4.62 -22.59 -0.44
N ALA A 249 -4.03 -23.78 -0.28
CA ALA A 249 -3.17 -24.41 -1.30
C ALA A 249 -3.93 -24.79 -2.60
N ASP A 250 -5.25 -24.78 -2.57
CA ASP A 250 -6.15 -24.94 -3.71
C ASP A 250 -6.33 -23.65 -4.53
N ASP A 251 -5.69 -22.54 -4.14
CA ASP A 251 -5.71 -21.27 -4.87
C ASP A 251 -4.29 -20.85 -5.30
N PRO A 252 -4.07 -20.38 -6.54
CA PRO A 252 -2.75 -19.92 -7.00
C PRO A 252 -2.14 -18.83 -6.11
N ARG A 253 -2.98 -18.01 -5.45
CA ARG A 253 -2.53 -16.90 -4.60
C ARG A 253 -1.73 -17.35 -3.37
N TYR A 254 -1.93 -18.57 -2.92
CA TYR A 254 -1.13 -19.17 -1.83
C TYR A 254 0.36 -19.26 -2.20
N TYR A 255 0.67 -19.44 -3.48
CA TYR A 255 2.03 -19.63 -3.97
C TYR A 255 2.75 -18.33 -4.37
N LEU A 256 2.13 -17.17 -4.16
CA LEU A 256 2.72 -15.90 -4.58
C LEU A 256 4.01 -15.58 -3.83
N HIS A 257 4.07 -15.80 -2.51
CA HIS A 257 5.24 -15.45 -1.70
C HIS A 257 6.31 -16.54 -1.75
N VAL A 258 7.54 -16.15 -2.08
CA VAL A 258 8.73 -16.98 -1.96
C VAL A 258 9.70 -16.30 -1.01
N GLU A 259 10.05 -16.99 0.08
CA GLU A 259 10.98 -16.45 1.07
C GLU A 259 12.40 -16.29 0.50
N VAL A 260 12.98 -15.13 0.76
CA VAL A 260 14.40 -14.82 0.51
C VAL A 260 15.11 -14.65 1.84
N GLY A 261 16.20 -15.39 2.04
CA GLY A 261 17.00 -15.32 3.26
C GLY A 261 17.64 -13.93 3.44
N PRO A 262 17.77 -13.43 4.69
CA PRO A 262 18.36 -12.11 4.96
C PRO A 262 19.81 -11.99 4.47
N HIS A 263 20.59 -13.08 4.56
CA HIS A 263 21.97 -13.14 4.07
C HIS A 263 22.09 -12.85 2.56
N GLU A 264 21.15 -13.34 1.75
CA GLU A 264 21.14 -13.09 0.30
C GLU A 264 20.81 -11.63 -0.01
N HIS A 265 19.86 -11.02 0.71
CA HIS A 265 19.60 -9.59 0.58
C HIS A 265 20.83 -8.75 0.93
N ASP A 266 21.55 -9.08 2.01
CA ASP A 266 22.77 -8.39 2.41
C ASP A 266 23.90 -8.59 1.39
N ALA A 267 24.06 -9.80 0.86
CA ALA A 267 25.04 -10.09 -0.19
C ALA A 267 24.79 -9.25 -1.46
N LEU A 268 23.52 -9.06 -1.84
CA LEU A 268 23.12 -8.23 -2.97
C LEU A 268 23.18 -6.71 -2.69
N ARG A 269 23.47 -6.30 -1.45
CA ARG A 269 23.78 -4.90 -1.07
C ARG A 269 25.28 -4.63 -0.97
N SER A 270 26.09 -5.65 -0.74
CA SER A 270 27.55 -5.57 -0.69
C SER A 270 28.15 -5.58 -2.09
N THR A 271 28.96 -4.58 -2.42
CA THR A 271 29.69 -4.50 -3.70
C THR A 271 31.05 -5.20 -3.64
N ASP A 272 31.39 -5.88 -2.54
CA ASP A 272 32.63 -6.66 -2.46
C ASP A 272 32.47 -7.96 -3.27
N GLY A 273 33.15 -8.04 -4.42
CA GLY A 273 33.15 -9.18 -5.34
C GLY A 273 33.65 -10.50 -4.74
N ARG A 274 34.06 -10.49 -3.47
CA ARG A 274 34.29 -11.71 -2.67
C ARG A 274 32.98 -12.43 -2.30
N THR A 275 31.85 -11.72 -2.29
CA THR A 275 30.56 -12.25 -1.82
C THR A 275 29.82 -13.03 -2.89
N ILE A 276 29.88 -12.57 -4.15
CA ILE A 276 29.27 -13.24 -5.31
C ILE A 276 30.36 -13.40 -6.37
N ARG A 277 30.72 -14.65 -6.66
CA ARG A 277 31.79 -15.00 -7.59
C ARG A 277 31.25 -15.75 -8.80
N ALA A 278 31.80 -15.44 -9.98
CA ALA A 278 31.41 -16.06 -11.24
C ALA A 278 31.60 -17.59 -11.24
N ASP A 279 32.63 -18.11 -10.57
CA ASP A 279 32.91 -19.55 -10.48
C ASP A 279 31.94 -20.32 -9.55
N ARG A 280 31.11 -19.60 -8.77
CA ARG A 280 30.18 -20.17 -7.80
C ARG A 280 28.71 -19.83 -8.06
N ILE A 281 28.37 -19.41 -9.27
CA ILE A 281 27.01 -18.96 -9.61
C ILE A 281 25.93 -20.03 -9.35
N TRP A 282 26.26 -21.31 -9.56
CA TRP A 282 25.34 -22.42 -9.37
C TRP A 282 25.21 -22.91 -7.93
N THR A 283 26.22 -22.68 -7.08
CA THR A 283 26.34 -23.28 -5.75
C THR A 283 26.24 -22.28 -4.61
N SER A 284 26.43 -20.99 -4.88
CA SER A 284 26.37 -19.94 -3.87
C SER A 284 24.94 -19.76 -3.32
N ASP A 285 24.82 -19.80 -1.99
CA ASP A 285 23.57 -19.47 -1.29
C ASP A 285 23.27 -17.97 -1.30
N ASN A 286 24.27 -17.12 -1.58
CA ASN A 286 24.11 -15.66 -1.61
C ASN A 286 23.27 -15.14 -2.80
N ILE A 287 22.95 -15.99 -3.76
CA ILE A 287 22.14 -15.67 -4.95
C ILE A 287 21.16 -16.79 -5.30
N LYS A 288 20.88 -17.69 -4.36
CA LYS A 288 20.08 -18.89 -4.62
C LYS A 288 18.65 -18.51 -4.99
N ALA A 289 18.03 -17.60 -4.23
CA ALA A 289 16.69 -17.14 -4.49
C ALA A 289 16.61 -16.26 -5.75
N LEU A 290 17.61 -15.41 -6.01
CA LEU A 290 17.70 -14.60 -7.22
C LEU A 290 17.86 -15.48 -8.47
N ARG A 291 18.73 -16.49 -8.43
CA ARG A 291 18.88 -17.48 -9.51
C ARG A 291 17.57 -18.22 -9.77
N ARG A 292 16.88 -18.65 -8.70
CA ARG A 292 15.54 -19.26 -8.78
C ARG A 292 14.50 -18.29 -9.33
N ALA A 293 14.56 -17.00 -8.98
CA ALA A 293 13.63 -15.99 -9.44
C ALA A 293 13.75 -15.70 -10.94
N ILE A 294 14.98 -15.61 -11.46
CA ILE A 294 15.21 -15.42 -12.90
C ILE A 294 14.76 -16.67 -13.68
N MET A 295 15.08 -17.87 -13.20
CA MET A 295 14.60 -19.11 -13.84
C MET A 295 13.07 -19.23 -13.77
N GLY A 296 12.47 -18.97 -12.60
CA GLY A 296 11.02 -18.96 -12.42
C GLY A 296 10.32 -17.96 -13.35
N PHE A 297 10.91 -16.78 -13.54
CA PHE A 297 10.41 -15.82 -14.52
C PHE A 297 10.41 -16.40 -15.96
N LEU A 298 11.51 -17.02 -16.39
CA LEU A 298 11.59 -17.64 -17.73
C LEU A 298 10.59 -18.80 -17.89
N VAL A 299 10.44 -19.65 -16.87
CA VAL A 299 9.45 -20.73 -16.86
C VAL A 299 8.03 -20.17 -16.93
N GLY A 300 7.73 -19.11 -16.17
CA GLY A 300 6.43 -18.44 -16.23
C GLY A 300 6.13 -17.87 -17.62
N VAL A 301 7.13 -17.27 -18.29
CA VAL A 301 7.01 -16.82 -19.69
C VAL A 301 6.71 -17.99 -20.61
N ALA A 302 7.47 -19.10 -20.51
CA ALA A 302 7.27 -20.28 -21.36
C ALA A 302 5.87 -20.90 -21.19
N ILE A 303 5.39 -21.04 -19.95
CA ILE A 303 4.04 -21.53 -19.65
C ILE A 303 2.99 -20.63 -20.30
N ARG A 304 3.09 -19.31 -20.09
CA ARG A 304 2.12 -18.36 -20.64
C ARG A 304 2.17 -18.26 -22.16
N GLU A 305 3.34 -18.34 -22.79
CA GLU A 305 3.45 -18.38 -24.25
C GLU A 305 2.70 -19.59 -24.83
N ARG A 306 2.82 -20.76 -24.20
CA ARG A 306 2.08 -21.97 -24.64
C ARG A 306 0.58 -21.83 -24.47
N GLN A 307 0.14 -21.35 -23.31
CA GLN A 307 -1.28 -21.14 -23.02
C GLN A 307 -1.90 -20.15 -24.01
N LEU A 308 -1.26 -19.00 -24.23
CA LEU A 308 -1.71 -18.01 -25.22
C LEU A 308 -1.75 -18.58 -26.64
N ARG A 309 -0.74 -19.39 -27.02
CA ARG A 309 -0.71 -20.04 -28.34
C ARG A 309 -1.86 -21.05 -28.50
N ALA A 310 -2.15 -21.83 -27.47
CA ALA A 310 -3.26 -22.79 -27.47
C ALA A 310 -4.62 -22.09 -27.57
N GLU A 311 -4.75 -20.89 -27.01
CA GLU A 311 -5.93 -20.03 -27.11
C GLU A 311 -6.02 -19.27 -28.47
N GLY A 312 -5.02 -19.38 -29.35
CA GLY A 312 -4.93 -18.60 -30.58
C GLY A 312 -4.71 -17.09 -30.33
N ALA A 313 -4.31 -16.72 -29.12
CA ALA A 313 -4.06 -15.34 -28.73
C ALA A 313 -2.73 -14.82 -29.28
N ARG A 314 -2.60 -13.50 -29.40
CA ARG A 314 -1.35 -12.87 -29.82
C ARG A 314 -0.26 -13.09 -28.77
N PRO A 315 1.02 -13.28 -29.19
CA PRO A 315 2.14 -13.34 -28.26
C PRO A 315 2.18 -12.10 -27.36
N ARG A 316 2.44 -12.31 -26.07
CA ARG A 316 2.62 -11.25 -25.08
C ARG A 316 4.05 -11.23 -24.57
N LYS A 317 4.47 -10.04 -24.15
CA LYS A 317 5.76 -9.80 -23.52
C LYS A 317 5.54 -9.63 -22.03
N PHE A 318 6.42 -10.18 -21.22
CA PHE A 318 6.29 -10.14 -19.76
C PHE A 318 7.46 -9.39 -19.12
N SER A 319 7.24 -8.98 -17.88
CA SER A 319 8.21 -8.23 -17.12
C SER A 319 8.47 -8.80 -15.72
N MET A 320 9.68 -8.54 -15.25
CA MET A 320 10.14 -8.76 -13.88
C MET A 320 10.76 -7.46 -13.36
N ILE A 321 10.56 -7.14 -12.09
CA ILE A 321 11.28 -6.05 -11.42
C ILE A 321 12.16 -6.60 -10.31
N ILE A 322 13.39 -6.10 -10.24
CA ILE A 322 14.35 -6.39 -9.16
C ILE A 322 14.64 -5.10 -8.41
N HIS A 323 14.39 -5.16 -7.10
CA HIS A 323 14.34 -4.01 -6.23
C HIS A 323 14.92 -4.30 -4.85
N ASN A 324 16.24 -4.25 -4.72
CA ASN A 324 16.92 -4.67 -3.49
C ASN A 324 17.49 -3.49 -2.66
N ASP A 325 17.65 -2.28 -3.22
CA ASP A 325 18.17 -1.13 -2.49
C ASP A 325 17.62 0.24 -2.98
N THR A 326 17.96 1.33 -2.29
CA THR A 326 17.72 2.72 -2.69
C THR A 326 18.96 3.37 -3.32
N GLN A 327 20.15 2.83 -3.09
CA GLN A 327 21.41 3.42 -3.55
C GLN A 327 21.79 3.00 -4.97
N LYS A 328 22.06 4.01 -5.84
CA LYS A 328 22.38 3.81 -7.27
C LYS A 328 23.58 2.87 -7.50
N ALA A 329 24.63 2.98 -6.68
CA ALA A 329 25.83 2.14 -6.80
C ALA A 329 25.53 0.64 -6.59
N ARG A 330 24.54 0.33 -5.74
CA ARG A 330 24.13 -1.05 -5.45
C ARG A 330 23.30 -1.65 -6.58
N HIS A 331 22.55 -0.83 -7.32
CA HIS A 331 21.83 -1.32 -8.51
C HIS A 331 22.78 -1.69 -9.66
N ALA A 332 23.91 -0.99 -9.82
CA ALA A 332 24.93 -1.37 -10.81
C ALA A 332 25.53 -2.75 -10.50
N TRP A 333 25.81 -3.03 -9.23
CA TRP A 333 26.25 -4.34 -8.77
C TRP A 333 25.20 -5.44 -8.97
N GLN A 334 23.92 -5.15 -8.67
CA GLN A 334 22.82 -6.07 -8.92
C GLN A 334 22.67 -6.37 -10.41
N ASN A 335 22.81 -5.37 -11.28
CA ASN A 335 22.82 -5.55 -12.72
C ASN A 335 23.97 -6.48 -13.16
N ALA A 336 25.18 -6.28 -12.64
CA ALA A 336 26.30 -7.18 -12.90
C ALA A 336 26.03 -8.61 -12.42
N THR A 337 25.38 -8.79 -11.27
CA THR A 337 25.02 -10.11 -10.73
C THR A 337 23.99 -10.82 -11.60
N VAL A 338 22.93 -10.12 -12.01
CA VAL A 338 21.91 -10.65 -12.93
C VAL A 338 22.54 -11.02 -14.26
N GLN A 339 23.45 -10.19 -14.76
CA GLN A 339 24.19 -10.45 -15.98
C GLN A 339 25.06 -11.72 -15.87
N LEU A 340 25.78 -11.92 -14.77
CA LEU A 340 26.54 -13.16 -14.53
C LEU A 340 25.64 -14.41 -14.51
N ILE A 341 24.44 -14.32 -13.93
CA ILE A 341 23.48 -15.44 -13.93
C ILE A 341 22.98 -15.71 -15.36
N ALA A 342 22.62 -14.67 -16.11
CA ALA A 342 22.16 -14.81 -17.49
C ALA A 342 23.25 -15.41 -18.39
N GLU A 343 24.50 -14.96 -18.27
CA GLU A 343 25.65 -15.51 -18.98
C GLU A 343 25.88 -16.99 -18.60
N ALA A 344 25.75 -17.34 -17.32
CA ALA A 344 25.83 -18.74 -16.89
C ALA A 344 24.71 -19.61 -17.48
N PHE A 345 23.50 -19.08 -17.63
CA PHE A 345 22.40 -19.79 -18.28
C PHE A 345 22.67 -20.02 -19.77
N THR A 346 23.14 -19.00 -20.49
CA THR A 346 23.52 -19.12 -21.91
C THR A 346 24.65 -20.13 -22.12
N GLN A 347 25.69 -20.10 -21.29
CA GLN A 347 26.79 -21.08 -21.37
C GLN A 347 26.32 -22.50 -21.06
N ALA A 348 25.45 -22.66 -20.05
CA ALA A 348 24.90 -23.96 -19.68
C ALA A 348 23.96 -24.53 -20.76
N GLU A 349 23.20 -23.67 -21.44
CA GLU A 349 22.36 -24.05 -22.58
C GLU A 349 23.23 -24.54 -23.75
N ALA A 350 24.26 -23.78 -24.12
CA ALA A 350 25.17 -24.12 -25.22
C ALA A 350 25.99 -25.39 -24.97
N SER A 351 26.37 -25.65 -23.71
CA SER A 351 27.18 -26.82 -23.33
C SER A 351 26.37 -28.05 -22.90
N GLY A 352 25.04 -27.93 -22.76
CA GLY A 352 24.19 -29.02 -22.26
C GLY A 352 24.40 -29.32 -20.77
N ASP A 353 24.76 -28.33 -19.96
CA ASP A 353 25.03 -28.50 -18.53
C ASP A 353 23.74 -28.85 -17.75
N ALA A 354 23.74 -30.01 -17.10
CA ALA A 354 22.62 -30.52 -16.32
C ALA A 354 22.18 -29.60 -15.16
N ARG A 355 23.05 -28.68 -14.71
CA ARG A 355 22.70 -27.70 -13.68
C ARG A 355 21.57 -26.77 -14.12
N LEU A 356 21.50 -26.42 -15.42
CA LEU A 356 20.40 -25.62 -15.96
C LEU A 356 19.07 -26.34 -15.78
N ARG A 357 19.03 -27.63 -16.15
CA ARG A 357 17.85 -28.49 -16.00
C ARG A 357 17.41 -28.60 -14.54
N LYS A 358 18.37 -28.76 -13.61
CA LYS A 358 18.07 -28.84 -12.18
C LYS A 358 17.36 -27.58 -11.66
N VAL A 359 17.84 -26.39 -12.00
CA VAL A 359 17.22 -25.12 -11.57
C VAL A 359 15.85 -24.93 -12.26
N PHE A 360 15.72 -25.37 -13.52
CA PHE A 360 14.44 -25.41 -14.21
C PHE A 360 13.43 -26.31 -13.50
N ASP A 361 13.77 -27.55 -13.15
CA ASP A 361 12.85 -28.51 -12.53
C ASP A 361 12.32 -27.99 -11.18
N GLU A 362 13.18 -27.32 -10.40
CA GLU A 362 12.78 -26.67 -9.14
C GLU A 362 11.76 -25.53 -9.38
N ALA A 363 11.97 -24.72 -10.41
CA ALA A 363 11.07 -23.62 -10.77
C ALA A 363 9.75 -24.12 -11.41
N TYR A 364 9.84 -25.11 -12.28
CA TYR A 364 8.70 -25.73 -12.96
C TYR A 364 7.77 -26.44 -11.99
N ARG A 365 8.32 -27.18 -11.00
CA ARG A 365 7.49 -27.82 -9.96
C ARG A 365 6.72 -26.79 -9.14
N ASP A 366 7.40 -25.71 -8.74
CA ASP A 366 6.79 -24.64 -7.95
C ASP A 366 5.67 -23.91 -8.72
N LEU A 367 5.93 -23.51 -9.96
CA LEU A 367 4.92 -22.86 -10.81
C LEU A 367 3.80 -23.82 -11.20
N GLY A 368 4.12 -25.09 -11.44
CA GLY A 368 3.16 -26.13 -11.77
C GLY A 368 2.07 -26.27 -10.71
N GLN A 369 2.44 -26.29 -9.41
CA GLN A 369 1.47 -26.33 -8.32
C GLN A 369 0.48 -25.15 -8.35
N SER A 370 0.98 -23.95 -8.68
CA SER A 370 0.16 -22.74 -8.74
C SER A 370 -0.75 -22.72 -9.98
N VAL A 371 -0.24 -23.19 -11.13
CA VAL A 371 -1.01 -23.33 -12.39
C VAL A 371 -2.11 -24.37 -12.24
N GLU A 372 -1.81 -25.52 -11.64
CA GLU A 372 -2.77 -26.58 -11.32
C GLU A 372 -3.85 -26.09 -10.35
N ALA A 373 -3.47 -25.37 -9.29
CA ALA A 373 -4.41 -24.76 -8.36
C ALA A 373 -5.34 -23.73 -9.04
N ASN A 374 -4.88 -23.07 -10.11
CA ASN A 374 -5.75 -22.19 -10.91
C ASN A 374 -6.67 -22.96 -11.87
N GLY A 375 -6.43 -24.25 -12.10
CA GLY A 375 -7.14 -25.07 -13.08
C GLY A 375 -6.70 -24.86 -14.53
N ASP A 376 -5.54 -24.23 -14.75
CA ASP A 376 -5.01 -23.97 -16.08
C ASP A 376 -4.22 -25.18 -16.62
N PRO A 377 -4.16 -25.36 -17.96
CA PRO A 377 -3.38 -26.43 -18.55
C PRO A 377 -1.87 -26.19 -18.35
N LEU A 378 -1.17 -27.23 -17.89
CA LEU A 378 0.29 -27.26 -17.74
C LEU A 378 0.90 -28.22 -18.77
N ALA A 379 1.76 -27.70 -19.65
CA ALA A 379 2.47 -28.51 -20.64
C ALA A 379 3.53 -29.41 -19.98
N ALA A 380 3.94 -30.50 -20.63
CA ALA A 380 4.97 -31.39 -20.08
C ALA A 380 6.29 -30.65 -19.79
N ALA A 381 7.02 -31.11 -18.76
CA ALA A 381 8.27 -30.49 -18.34
C ALA A 381 9.32 -30.40 -19.46
N GLU A 382 9.42 -31.43 -20.32
CA GLU A 382 10.34 -31.43 -21.46
C GLU A 382 10.01 -30.35 -22.49
N ASP A 383 8.72 -30.18 -22.80
CA ASP A 383 8.24 -29.17 -23.73
C ASP A 383 8.46 -27.75 -23.19
N CYS A 384 8.17 -27.53 -21.90
CA CYS A 384 8.41 -26.26 -21.24
C CYS A 384 9.92 -25.97 -21.13
N PHE A 385 10.75 -27.00 -20.91
CA PHE A 385 12.20 -26.83 -20.87
C PHE A 385 12.77 -26.44 -22.24
N ALA A 386 12.27 -27.05 -23.32
CA ALA A 386 12.64 -26.69 -24.68
C ALA A 386 12.33 -25.21 -24.98
N ASP A 387 11.17 -24.71 -24.55
CA ASP A 387 10.83 -23.29 -24.70
C ASP A 387 11.74 -22.38 -23.89
N VAL A 388 12.07 -22.74 -22.64
CA VAL A 388 13.01 -21.98 -21.81
C VAL A 388 14.40 -21.93 -22.45
N ARG A 389 14.87 -23.04 -23.03
CA ARG A 389 16.12 -23.07 -23.80
C ARG A 389 16.05 -22.13 -24.99
N GLY A 390 14.95 -22.12 -25.74
CA GLY A 390 14.72 -21.18 -26.83
C GLY A 390 14.79 -19.72 -26.40
N LEU A 391 14.15 -19.36 -25.27
CA LEU A 391 14.24 -18.00 -24.71
C LEU A 391 15.69 -17.59 -24.38
N ILE A 392 16.52 -18.54 -23.95
CA ILE A 392 17.93 -18.31 -23.62
C ILE A 392 18.78 -18.21 -24.90
N SER A 393 18.65 -19.16 -25.83
CA SER A 393 19.45 -19.22 -27.06
C SER A 393 19.17 -18.04 -28.00
N ASP A 394 17.91 -17.60 -28.05
CA ASP A 394 17.46 -16.53 -28.93
C ASP A 394 17.73 -15.13 -28.34
N GLY A 395 18.25 -15.06 -27.11
CA GLY A 395 18.54 -13.79 -26.42
C GLY A 395 17.28 -12.98 -26.08
N GLU A 396 16.17 -13.67 -25.80
CA GLU A 396 14.87 -13.06 -25.45
C GLU A 396 14.87 -12.48 -24.02
N LEU A 397 15.79 -12.90 -23.16
CA LEU A 397 15.99 -12.33 -21.83
C LEU A 397 16.76 -11.01 -21.90
N ARG A 398 16.08 -9.89 -21.66
CA ARG A 398 16.68 -8.55 -21.60
C ARG A 398 16.62 -8.01 -20.18
N PHE A 399 17.71 -7.39 -19.71
CA PHE A 399 17.71 -6.64 -18.46
C PHE A 399 18.12 -5.18 -18.69
N GLN A 400 17.50 -4.25 -17.96
CA GLN A 400 17.72 -2.81 -18.09
C GLN A 400 17.83 -2.14 -16.72
N LEU A 401 18.86 -1.31 -16.56
CA LEU A 401 19.12 -0.55 -15.34
C LEU A 401 18.45 0.83 -15.41
N VAL A 402 17.61 1.15 -14.43
CA VAL A 402 16.86 2.42 -14.37
C VAL A 402 17.22 3.20 -13.10
N ASN A 403 18.16 4.15 -13.23
CA ASN A 403 18.76 4.89 -12.12
C ASN A 403 18.63 6.43 -12.21
N SER A 404 18.09 6.97 -13.29
CA SER A 404 17.77 8.41 -13.43
C SER A 404 16.52 8.62 -14.30
N ASP A 405 15.86 9.77 -14.15
CA ASP A 405 14.75 10.16 -15.04
C ASP A 405 15.21 10.22 -16.51
N ALA A 406 16.45 10.65 -16.77
CA ALA A 406 17.03 10.72 -18.11
C ALA A 406 17.23 9.32 -18.75
N GLN A 407 17.48 8.29 -17.94
CA GLN A 407 17.55 6.90 -18.41
C GLN A 407 16.16 6.29 -18.60
N LEU A 408 15.16 6.78 -17.88
CA LEU A 408 13.79 6.29 -17.95
C LEU A 408 13.07 6.78 -19.20
N GLU A 409 13.17 8.07 -19.54
CA GLU A 409 12.42 8.67 -20.66
C GLU A 409 12.50 7.87 -21.98
N PRO A 410 13.67 7.37 -22.42
CA PRO A 410 13.78 6.55 -23.65
C PRO A 410 13.18 5.14 -23.54
N LEU A 411 12.95 4.64 -22.33
CA LEU A 411 12.41 3.31 -22.07
C LEU A 411 10.88 3.32 -21.97
N LEU A 412 10.27 4.50 -22.00
CA LEU A 412 8.84 4.66 -21.95
C LEU A 412 8.24 4.55 -23.35
N ASP A 413 7.13 3.85 -23.43
CA ASP A 413 6.29 3.83 -24.61
C ASP A 413 5.69 5.24 -24.82
N PRO A 414 5.89 5.87 -26.01
CA PRO A 414 5.48 7.25 -26.23
C PRO A 414 3.98 7.51 -26.06
N ASP A 415 3.15 6.49 -26.32
CA ASP A 415 1.70 6.61 -26.38
C ASP A 415 1.03 6.25 -25.04
N SER A 416 1.50 5.19 -24.40
CA SER A 416 0.96 4.70 -23.12
C SER A 416 1.66 5.30 -21.90
N GLY A 417 2.92 5.72 -22.04
CA GLY A 417 3.75 6.20 -20.93
C GLY A 417 4.20 5.10 -19.97
N GLU A 418 3.99 3.83 -20.33
CA GLU A 418 4.43 2.66 -19.58
C GLU A 418 5.84 2.21 -19.99
N LEU A 419 6.48 1.34 -19.20
CA LEU A 419 7.75 0.74 -19.63
C LEU A 419 7.57 -0.12 -20.89
N HIS A 420 8.30 0.21 -21.93
CA HIS A 420 8.25 -0.49 -23.21
C HIS A 420 8.94 -1.85 -23.14
N LEU A 421 8.19 -2.93 -23.40
CA LEU A 421 8.71 -4.30 -23.43
C LEU A 421 9.25 -4.63 -24.83
N ARG A 422 10.53 -4.96 -24.92
CA ARG A 422 11.23 -5.13 -26.21
C ARG A 422 11.20 -6.58 -26.71
N THR A 423 11.48 -7.52 -25.81
CA THR A 423 11.52 -8.97 -26.05
C THR A 423 10.44 -9.68 -25.25
N LYS A 424 10.38 -11.01 -25.31
CA LYS A 424 9.41 -11.81 -24.54
C LYS A 424 9.63 -11.71 -23.03
N ALA A 425 10.88 -11.64 -22.57
CA ALA A 425 11.26 -11.59 -21.16
C ALA A 425 12.09 -10.34 -20.82
N ASN A 426 11.53 -9.42 -20.01
CA ASN A 426 12.16 -8.14 -19.70
C ASN A 426 12.35 -7.98 -18.18
N ILE A 427 13.57 -7.76 -17.71
CA ILE A 427 13.90 -7.49 -16.31
C ILE A 427 14.27 -6.02 -16.15
N PHE A 428 13.58 -5.31 -15.26
CA PHE A 428 13.93 -3.94 -14.88
C PHE A 428 14.58 -3.93 -13.50
N ILE A 429 15.78 -3.37 -13.43
CA ILE A 429 16.56 -3.28 -12.19
C ILE A 429 16.65 -1.80 -11.82
N GLY A 430 16.19 -1.44 -10.62
CA GLY A 430 16.23 -0.04 -10.24
C GLY A 430 15.69 0.22 -8.84
N GLY A 431 15.98 1.42 -8.37
CA GLY A 431 15.57 1.89 -7.06
C GLY A 431 14.35 2.79 -7.11
N SER A 432 14.45 3.95 -6.46
CA SER A 432 13.33 4.87 -6.17
C SER A 432 12.66 5.48 -7.38
N ILE A 433 13.16 5.21 -8.58
CA ILE A 433 12.63 5.72 -9.84
C ILE A 433 11.58 4.76 -10.39
N LEU A 434 11.81 3.45 -10.32
CA LEU A 434 10.80 2.44 -10.68
C LEU A 434 9.59 2.47 -9.74
N ASP A 435 9.77 3.05 -8.55
CA ASP A 435 8.72 3.25 -7.55
C ASP A 435 7.80 4.44 -7.82
N ARG A 436 8.16 5.35 -8.73
CA ARG A 436 7.47 6.65 -8.91
C ARG A 436 6.57 6.64 -10.13
N GLY A 437 5.33 6.19 -9.95
CA GLY A 437 4.19 6.43 -10.85
C GLY A 437 4.33 5.88 -12.29
N ILE A 438 5.35 5.08 -12.57
CA ILE A 438 5.50 4.37 -13.85
C ILE A 438 4.71 3.07 -13.77
N THR A 439 3.94 2.78 -14.81
CA THR A 439 3.27 1.48 -14.97
C THR A 439 4.23 0.50 -15.66
N VAL A 440 4.33 -0.71 -15.11
CA VAL A 440 5.13 -1.79 -15.70
C VAL A 440 4.17 -2.87 -16.20
N PRO A 441 3.98 -3.01 -17.52
CA PRO A 441 2.98 -3.93 -18.05
C PRO A 441 3.41 -5.39 -17.87
N ASN A 442 2.43 -6.27 -17.70
CA ASN A 442 2.59 -7.73 -17.68
C ASN A 442 3.65 -8.22 -16.67
N LEU A 443 3.66 -7.61 -15.48
CA LEU A 443 4.57 -7.95 -14.39
C LEU A 443 4.16 -9.28 -13.75
N ILE A 444 5.01 -10.30 -13.86
CA ILE A 444 4.78 -11.65 -13.29
C ILE A 444 5.87 -12.08 -12.29
N ALA A 445 6.94 -11.31 -12.12
CA ALA A 445 7.94 -11.61 -11.09
C ALA A 445 8.43 -10.33 -10.40
N PHE A 446 8.46 -10.35 -9.08
CA PHE A 446 8.89 -9.22 -8.25
C PHE A 446 9.90 -9.68 -7.21
N TYR A 447 11.14 -9.22 -7.33
CA TYR A 447 12.19 -9.48 -6.35
C TYR A 447 12.42 -8.24 -5.49
N TYR A 448 12.02 -8.29 -4.22
CA TYR A 448 12.03 -7.14 -3.33
C TYR A 448 12.86 -7.40 -2.09
N GLY A 449 13.87 -6.55 -1.89
CA GLY A 449 14.77 -6.64 -0.76
C GLY A 449 15.00 -5.33 -0.04
N ARG A 450 14.16 -4.32 -0.18
CA ARG A 450 14.32 -3.10 0.62
C ARG A 450 13.88 -3.31 2.05
N ASN A 451 14.75 -2.93 2.99
CA ASN A 451 14.42 -2.86 4.41
C ASN A 451 14.86 -1.51 5.01
N PRO A 452 14.05 -0.43 4.85
CA PRO A 452 14.31 0.85 5.51
C PRO A 452 14.19 0.71 7.04
N LYS A 453 15.15 1.28 7.79
CA LYS A 453 15.13 1.32 9.27
C LYS A 453 13.87 1.97 9.86
N ARG A 454 13.22 2.88 9.11
CA ARG A 454 11.90 3.47 9.42
C ARG A 454 11.06 3.40 8.15
N MET A 455 10.09 2.48 8.09
CA MET A 455 9.15 2.39 6.98
C MET A 455 7.89 3.21 7.27
N GLN A 456 7.60 4.18 6.40
CA GLN A 456 6.31 4.88 6.36
C GLN A 456 5.35 4.10 5.46
N ALA A 457 4.06 4.05 5.83
CA ALA A 457 2.99 3.31 5.12
C ALA A 457 3.00 3.66 3.65
N ASP A 458 2.97 4.96 3.41
CA ASP A 458 2.91 5.56 2.08
C ASP A 458 4.14 5.17 1.27
N THR A 459 5.33 5.09 1.87
CA THR A 459 6.55 4.70 1.15
C THR A 459 6.53 3.23 0.75
N VAL A 460 6.04 2.33 1.60
CA VAL A 460 5.99 0.89 1.29
C VAL A 460 4.92 0.59 0.24
N LEU A 461 3.75 1.20 0.39
CA LEU A 461 2.62 1.05 -0.52
C LEU A 461 2.87 1.70 -1.88
N GLN A 462 3.54 2.86 -1.92
CA GLN A 462 3.96 3.46 -3.18
C GLN A 462 4.98 2.59 -3.94
N HIS A 463 5.67 1.67 -3.25
CA HIS A 463 6.57 0.67 -3.84
C HIS A 463 5.86 -0.64 -4.21
N ALA A 464 4.58 -0.82 -3.86
CA ALA A 464 3.79 -2.01 -4.19
C ALA A 464 3.35 -2.03 -5.67
N ARG A 465 4.32 -1.83 -6.58
CA ARG A 465 4.16 -1.95 -8.04
C ARG A 465 3.83 -3.36 -8.50
N MET A 466 3.83 -4.32 -7.58
CA MET A 466 3.32 -5.67 -7.77
C MET A 466 1.79 -5.73 -7.88
N TYR A 467 1.08 -4.72 -7.36
CA TYR A 467 -0.36 -4.57 -7.56
C TYR A 467 -0.65 -3.98 -8.94
N GLY A 468 -1.83 -4.24 -9.48
CA GLY A 468 -2.26 -3.72 -10.76
C GLY A 468 -3.08 -4.72 -11.55
N ALA A 469 -3.36 -4.40 -12.82
CA ALA A 469 -4.10 -5.30 -13.69
C ALA A 469 -3.28 -6.52 -14.10
N ARG A 470 -3.78 -7.70 -13.75
CA ARG A 470 -3.16 -8.98 -14.10
C ARG A 470 -4.26 -10.03 -14.32
N PRO A 471 -4.40 -10.55 -15.55
CA PRO A 471 -5.26 -11.70 -15.81
C PRO A 471 -4.98 -12.86 -14.88
N ARG A 472 -6.02 -13.64 -14.56
CA ARG A 472 -5.91 -14.75 -13.60
C ARG A 472 -4.84 -15.78 -13.98
N ALA A 473 -4.72 -16.12 -15.26
CA ALA A 473 -3.67 -17.02 -15.74
C ALA A 473 -2.25 -16.42 -15.60
N ASP A 474 -2.09 -15.10 -15.72
CA ASP A 474 -0.81 -14.42 -15.46
C ASP A 474 -0.50 -14.43 -13.94
N LEU A 475 -1.52 -14.37 -13.07
CA LEU A 475 -1.38 -14.49 -11.62
C LEU A 475 -0.88 -15.87 -11.19
N ALA A 476 -1.33 -16.94 -11.86
CA ALA A 476 -0.93 -18.31 -11.56
C ALA A 476 0.58 -18.55 -11.76
N VAL A 477 1.23 -17.80 -12.66
CA VAL A 477 2.69 -17.86 -12.83
C VAL A 477 3.44 -16.76 -12.08
N THR A 478 2.75 -15.98 -11.24
CA THR A 478 3.35 -14.83 -10.57
C THR A 478 4.11 -15.22 -9.31
N ARG A 479 5.26 -14.58 -9.06
CA ARG A 479 6.02 -14.74 -7.80
C ARG A 479 6.51 -13.42 -7.21
N PHE A 480 6.44 -13.33 -5.89
CA PHE A 480 6.94 -12.27 -5.04
C PHE A 480 8.02 -12.80 -4.11
N TYR A 481 9.27 -12.49 -4.44
CA TYR A 481 10.46 -12.91 -3.70
C TYR A 481 10.83 -11.82 -2.69
N THR A 482 10.65 -12.10 -1.39
CA THR A 482 11.04 -11.17 -0.33
C THR A 482 11.28 -11.90 1.00
N SER A 483 11.95 -11.25 1.94
CA SER A 483 12.15 -11.81 3.28
C SER A 483 10.84 -11.88 4.08
N SER A 484 10.75 -12.83 5.01
CA SER A 484 9.61 -12.99 5.92
C SER A 484 9.34 -11.74 6.78
N GLU A 485 10.36 -10.93 7.05
CA GLU A 485 10.25 -9.65 7.75
C GLU A 485 9.51 -8.60 6.90
N VAL A 486 9.90 -8.44 5.63
CA VAL A 486 9.25 -7.48 4.72
C VAL A 486 7.84 -7.95 4.38
N HIS A 487 7.65 -9.24 4.12
CA HIS A 487 6.34 -9.83 3.88
C HIS A 487 5.38 -9.59 5.06
N GLY A 488 5.80 -9.90 6.29
CA GLY A 488 4.99 -9.67 7.48
C GLY A 488 4.57 -8.21 7.67
N ARG A 489 5.45 -7.26 7.32
CA ARG A 489 5.11 -5.83 7.34
C ARG A 489 4.06 -5.46 6.30
N LEU A 490 4.18 -5.96 5.08
CA LEU A 490 3.20 -5.74 4.02
C LEU A 490 1.83 -6.31 4.38
N VAL A 491 1.78 -7.46 5.06
CA VAL A 491 0.54 -8.03 5.62
C VAL A 491 -0.10 -7.08 6.62
N THR A 492 0.68 -6.53 7.56
CA THR A 492 0.15 -5.53 8.52
C THR A 492 -0.42 -4.31 7.80
N ILE A 493 0.32 -3.78 6.84
CA ILE A 493 -0.12 -2.61 6.06
C ILE A 493 -1.43 -2.92 5.32
N HIS A 494 -1.53 -4.08 4.66
CA HIS A 494 -2.76 -4.50 3.98
C HIS A 494 -3.94 -4.58 4.94
N LYS A 495 -3.75 -5.12 6.14
CA LYS A 495 -4.80 -5.14 7.17
C LYS A 495 -5.26 -3.73 7.53
N LEU A 496 -4.32 -2.80 7.77
CA LEU A 496 -4.65 -1.41 8.04
C LEU A 496 -5.48 -0.80 6.88
N GLU A 497 -5.11 -1.05 5.63
CA GLU A 497 -5.79 -0.50 4.45
C GLU A 497 -7.19 -1.08 4.27
N LYS A 498 -7.31 -2.40 4.45
CA LYS A 498 -8.58 -3.12 4.37
C LYS A 498 -9.56 -2.62 5.43
N THR A 499 -9.14 -2.53 6.70
CA THR A 499 -9.99 -2.04 7.79
C THR A 499 -10.49 -0.61 7.53
N LEU A 500 -9.62 0.28 7.02
CA LEU A 500 -10.04 1.63 6.63
C LEU A 500 -11.04 1.63 5.49
N ARG A 501 -10.74 0.88 4.43
CA ARG A 501 -11.59 0.81 3.23
C ARG A 501 -12.97 0.25 3.57
N ASP A 502 -13.02 -0.84 4.32
CA ASP A 502 -14.26 -1.47 4.77
C ASP A 502 -15.11 -0.50 5.62
N ALA A 503 -14.46 0.36 6.42
CA ALA A 503 -15.15 1.39 7.19
C ALA A 503 -15.79 2.46 6.29
N PHE A 504 -15.10 2.88 5.23
CA PHE A 504 -15.67 3.80 4.24
C PHE A 504 -16.80 3.13 3.44
N GLU A 505 -16.65 1.87 3.03
CA GLU A 505 -17.68 1.13 2.27
C GLU A 505 -18.97 0.94 3.08
N LYS A 506 -18.87 0.77 4.41
CA LYS A 506 -20.02 0.62 5.31
C LYS A 506 -20.71 1.93 5.67
N GLY A 507 -20.32 3.06 5.06
CA GLY A 507 -20.97 4.35 5.30
C GLY A 507 -20.68 4.95 6.67
N ALA A 508 -19.59 4.56 7.33
CA ALA A 508 -19.14 5.17 8.59
C ALA A 508 -18.63 6.62 8.41
N HIS A 509 -19.01 7.32 7.34
CA HIS A 509 -18.63 8.71 7.11
C HIS A 509 -19.21 9.65 8.18
N ASP A 510 -20.33 9.27 8.81
CA ASP A 510 -20.95 10.02 9.93
C ASP A 510 -20.55 9.49 11.32
N ALA A 511 -20.12 8.22 11.43
CA ALA A 511 -19.69 7.60 12.69
C ALA A 511 -18.16 7.55 12.88
N GLY A 512 -17.42 7.87 11.82
CA GLY A 512 -15.97 8.05 11.74
C GLY A 512 -15.18 6.79 12.00
N VAL A 513 -14.24 6.46 11.11
CA VAL A 513 -13.02 5.79 11.59
C VAL A 513 -12.45 6.68 12.69
N VAL A 514 -12.49 6.22 13.93
CA VAL A 514 -11.99 7.03 15.04
C VAL A 514 -10.47 6.87 15.07
N PHE A 515 -9.79 7.96 14.73
CA PHE A 515 -8.37 8.08 14.94
C PHE A 515 -8.14 8.47 16.39
N ILE A 516 -7.62 7.54 17.20
CA ILE A 516 -7.33 7.81 18.61
C ILE A 516 -5.87 8.22 18.71
N GLN A 517 -5.67 9.43 19.23
CA GLN A 517 -4.37 9.94 19.66
C GLN A 517 -4.26 9.78 21.17
N ALA A 518 -3.14 9.22 21.64
CA ALA A 518 -2.76 9.39 23.04
C ALA A 518 -2.23 10.82 23.24
N ASP A 519 -2.97 11.66 23.94
CA ASP A 519 -2.42 12.84 24.61
C ASP A 519 -2.99 12.92 26.03
N ASP A 520 -2.10 13.13 27.00
CA ASP A 520 -2.41 13.27 28.42
C ASP A 520 -3.29 14.50 28.71
N LYS A 521 -3.54 15.36 27.71
CA LYS A 521 -4.24 16.64 27.87
C LYS A 521 -5.50 16.85 27.03
N LYS A 522 -6.00 15.85 26.29
CA LYS A 522 -7.24 15.96 25.47
C LYS A 522 -7.26 17.16 24.49
N SER A 523 -6.11 17.70 24.10
CA SER A 523 -6.00 18.77 23.09
C SER A 523 -5.67 18.19 21.72
N VAL A 524 -6.40 18.59 20.68
CA VAL A 524 -6.15 18.14 19.30
C VAL A 524 -4.89 18.85 18.77
N VAL A 525 -3.81 18.09 18.55
CA VAL A 525 -2.56 18.62 17.98
C VAL A 525 -2.49 18.26 16.49
N PRO A 526 -2.30 19.23 15.57
CA PRO A 526 -2.12 18.95 14.15
C PRO A 526 -0.95 17.99 13.92
N CYS A 527 -1.23 16.79 13.41
CA CYS A 527 -0.18 15.83 13.09
C CYS A 527 0.29 15.99 11.64
N ALA A 528 1.60 16.10 11.43
CA ALA A 528 2.20 15.92 10.11
C ALA A 528 2.27 14.40 9.81
N PRO A 529 1.70 13.90 8.70
CA PRO A 529 1.70 12.48 8.35
C PRO A 529 3.11 11.89 8.24
N SER A 530 4.08 12.72 7.80
CA SER A 530 5.49 12.35 7.72
C SER A 530 6.14 11.99 9.07
N LYS A 531 5.44 12.24 10.19
CA LYS A 531 5.89 11.95 11.55
C LYS A 531 5.17 10.76 12.20
N VAL A 532 4.16 10.16 11.58
CA VAL A 532 3.54 8.94 12.13
C VAL A 532 4.25 7.75 11.49
N THR A 533 4.95 6.93 12.27
CA THR A 533 5.53 5.70 11.72
C THR A 533 4.47 4.61 11.72
N LEU A 534 4.47 3.75 10.70
CA LEU A 534 3.55 2.59 10.62
C LEU A 534 3.57 1.74 11.88
N SER A 535 4.74 1.62 12.50
CA SER A 535 4.90 0.85 13.73
C SER A 535 4.12 1.42 14.90
N ASP A 536 3.73 2.68 14.83
CA ASP A 536 2.97 3.34 15.87
C ASP A 536 1.46 3.27 15.59
N VAL A 537 1.01 2.63 14.49
CA VAL A 537 -0.40 2.63 14.08
C VAL A 537 -0.99 1.22 14.13
N VAL A 538 -2.11 1.07 14.85
CA VAL A 538 -2.86 -0.17 14.97
C VAL A 538 -4.29 0.05 14.47
N ALA A 539 -4.70 -0.64 13.41
CA ALA A 539 -6.10 -0.66 12.97
C ALA A 539 -6.80 -1.92 13.49
N ILE A 540 -8.01 -1.74 13.98
CA ILE A 540 -8.87 -2.82 14.47
C ILE A 540 -10.27 -2.59 13.92
N GLY A 541 -10.80 -3.56 13.18
CA GLY A 541 -12.19 -3.62 12.76
C GLY A 541 -13.09 -4.31 13.80
N PRO A 542 -14.41 -4.40 13.53
CA PRO A 542 -15.35 -5.09 14.42
C PRO A 542 -14.95 -6.56 14.61
N SER A 543 -14.98 -7.03 15.86
CA SER A 543 -14.53 -8.38 16.26
C SER A 543 -13.07 -8.74 15.95
N ASP A 544 -12.25 -7.80 15.45
CA ASP A 544 -10.82 -8.07 15.23
C ASP A 544 -10.07 -8.21 16.55
N ALA A 545 -9.01 -9.02 16.51
CA ALA A 545 -8.13 -9.28 17.63
C ALA A 545 -6.88 -8.38 17.58
N LEU A 546 -6.48 -7.85 18.72
CA LEU A 546 -5.15 -7.31 18.97
C LEU A 546 -4.47 -8.16 20.04
N LEU A 547 -3.28 -8.68 19.73
CA LEU A 547 -2.56 -9.61 20.59
C LEU A 547 -1.04 -9.51 20.43
N PRO A 548 -0.27 -9.77 21.49
CA PRO A 548 1.15 -10.05 21.39
C PRO A 548 1.37 -11.25 20.48
N HIS A 549 2.34 -11.15 19.58
CA HIS A 549 2.72 -12.18 18.61
C HIS A 549 4.24 -12.24 18.51
N ARG A 550 4.85 -13.30 17.99
CA ARG A 550 6.32 -13.47 17.84
C ARG A 550 7.16 -13.16 19.10
N PHE A 551 6.61 -13.38 20.29
CA PHE A 551 7.30 -13.16 21.56
C PHE A 551 7.91 -14.45 22.11
N ASN A 552 8.70 -14.31 23.16
CA ASN A 552 9.10 -15.41 24.02
C ASN A 552 8.68 -15.12 25.47
N THR A 553 8.68 -16.12 26.34
CA THR A 553 8.49 -15.87 27.78
C THR A 553 9.79 -15.41 28.41
N ILE A 554 9.74 -14.73 29.55
CA ILE A 554 10.92 -14.41 30.36
C ILE A 554 11.47 -15.64 31.11
N ALA A 555 12.57 -15.47 31.86
CA ALA A 555 13.18 -16.53 32.66
C ALA A 555 12.22 -17.08 33.74
N ALA A 556 12.27 -18.39 33.98
CA ALA A 556 11.31 -19.14 34.80
C ALA A 556 11.03 -18.51 36.18
N THR A 557 12.07 -18.15 36.94
CA THR A 557 11.91 -17.57 38.29
C THR A 557 11.10 -16.27 38.30
N LYS A 558 11.28 -15.43 37.27
CA LYS A 558 10.52 -14.18 37.13
C LYS A 558 9.12 -14.48 36.61
N LEU A 559 9.01 -15.37 35.61
CA LEU A 559 7.74 -15.75 35.00
C LEU A 559 6.73 -16.30 36.03
N THR A 560 7.18 -17.16 36.94
CA THR A 560 6.33 -17.72 38.00
C THR A 560 5.74 -16.61 38.88
N LYS A 561 6.54 -15.62 39.28
CA LYS A 561 6.07 -14.49 40.12
C LYS A 561 5.03 -13.66 39.39
N VAL A 562 5.28 -13.35 38.11
CA VAL A 562 4.36 -12.55 37.28
C VAL A 562 3.05 -13.31 37.06
N THR A 563 3.13 -14.60 36.72
CA THR A 563 1.95 -15.46 36.50
C THR A 563 1.11 -15.60 37.77
N GLN A 564 1.74 -15.78 38.94
CA GLN A 564 1.04 -15.82 40.23
C GLN A 564 0.37 -14.50 40.61
N ALA A 565 0.97 -13.36 40.23
CA ALA A 565 0.35 -12.06 40.45
C ALA A 565 -0.89 -11.89 39.55
N ALA A 566 -0.76 -12.25 38.27
CA ALA A 566 -1.86 -12.21 37.32
C ALA A 566 -3.01 -13.17 37.70
N ASP A 567 -2.70 -14.37 38.20
CA ASP A 567 -3.69 -15.35 38.66
C ASP A 567 -4.63 -14.78 39.74
N LYS A 568 -4.17 -13.82 40.55
CA LYS A 568 -4.99 -13.16 41.58
C LYS A 568 -5.93 -12.08 41.02
N LEU A 569 -5.64 -11.57 39.84
CA LEU A 569 -6.40 -10.51 39.17
C LEU A 569 -7.47 -11.07 38.23
N VAL A 570 -7.33 -12.32 37.77
CA VAL A 570 -8.33 -12.98 36.92
C VAL A 570 -9.54 -13.38 37.77
N PRO A 571 -10.77 -12.90 37.47
CA PRO A 571 -11.96 -13.28 38.21
C PRO A 571 -12.25 -14.78 38.11
N ALA A 572 -12.65 -15.40 39.22
CA ALA A 572 -12.97 -16.84 39.26
C ALA A 572 -14.12 -17.22 38.32
N GLU A 573 -15.10 -16.33 38.16
CA GLU A 573 -16.23 -16.47 37.24
C GLU A 573 -15.86 -16.41 35.75
N ALA A 574 -14.68 -15.90 35.42
CA ALA A 574 -14.16 -15.85 34.06
C ALA A 574 -13.33 -17.09 33.68
N LEU A 575 -12.89 -17.88 34.67
CA LEU A 575 -12.02 -19.04 34.47
C LEU A 575 -12.80 -20.24 33.92
N ASP A 576 -12.39 -20.72 32.75
CA ASP A 576 -12.93 -21.87 32.02
C ASP A 576 -14.47 -21.83 31.88
N SER A 577 -15.01 -20.60 31.80
CA SER A 577 -16.43 -20.33 31.68
C SER A 577 -16.94 -20.57 30.25
N ARG A 578 -18.25 -20.79 30.11
CA ARG A 578 -18.93 -20.91 28.80
C ARG A 578 -19.34 -19.57 28.18
N GLY A 579 -19.07 -18.46 28.86
CA GLY A 579 -19.51 -17.11 28.49
C GLY A 579 -18.64 -16.05 29.15
N PHE A 580 -18.77 -14.80 28.70
CA PHE A 580 -18.01 -13.69 29.27
C PHE A 580 -18.50 -13.32 30.66
N ALA A 581 -17.56 -13.11 31.58
CA ALA A 581 -17.78 -12.33 32.79
C ALA A 581 -17.54 -10.83 32.47
N ALA A 582 -17.87 -9.94 33.40
CA ALA A 582 -17.72 -8.51 33.21
C ALA A 582 -16.83 -7.90 34.29
N ILE A 583 -15.85 -7.11 33.88
CA ILE A 583 -14.94 -6.37 34.76
C ILE A 583 -14.95 -4.88 34.43
N GLY A 584 -14.50 -4.06 35.39
CA GLY A 584 -14.26 -2.65 35.17
C GLY A 584 -13.05 -2.40 34.25
N LEU A 585 -13.02 -1.21 33.64
CA LEU A 585 -11.88 -0.79 32.81
C LEU A 585 -10.56 -0.79 33.60
N ASP A 586 -10.56 -0.29 34.83
CA ASP A 586 -9.34 -0.22 35.66
C ASP A 586 -8.81 -1.62 36.01
N GLU A 587 -9.71 -2.59 36.23
CA GLU A 587 -9.35 -3.99 36.46
C GLU A 587 -8.74 -4.63 35.21
N ALA A 588 -9.32 -4.37 34.04
CA ALA A 588 -8.78 -4.85 32.76
C ALA A 588 -7.37 -4.29 32.49
N ILE A 589 -7.14 -3.01 32.76
CA ILE A 589 -5.83 -2.38 32.63
C ILE A 589 -4.82 -2.98 33.63
N ALA A 590 -5.23 -3.18 34.89
CA ALA A 590 -4.37 -3.81 35.90
C ALA A 590 -3.96 -5.24 35.53
N ILE A 591 -4.86 -6.01 34.91
CA ILE A 591 -4.54 -7.33 34.35
C ILE A 591 -3.46 -7.20 33.27
N LEU A 592 -3.61 -6.28 32.31
CA LEU A 592 -2.60 -6.09 31.25
C LEU A 592 -1.24 -5.66 31.81
N ASP A 593 -1.22 -4.74 32.77
CA ASP A 593 -0.01 -4.27 33.44
C ASP A 593 0.72 -5.40 34.18
N ALA A 594 -0.03 -6.32 34.78
CA ALA A 594 0.52 -7.51 35.41
C ALA A 594 1.05 -8.53 34.39
N LEU A 595 0.51 -8.57 33.16
CA LEU A 595 0.89 -9.55 32.14
C LEU A 595 2.04 -9.11 31.25
N GLU A 596 2.14 -7.81 30.95
CA GLU A 596 3.17 -7.25 30.05
C GLU A 596 4.59 -7.73 30.39
N PRO A 597 5.05 -7.71 31.66
CA PRO A 597 6.40 -8.13 32.00
C PRO A 597 6.72 -9.60 31.72
N ALA A 598 5.71 -10.48 31.57
CA ALA A 598 5.91 -11.90 31.31
C ALA A 598 6.38 -12.19 29.88
N LEU A 599 6.11 -11.28 28.95
CA LEU A 599 6.29 -11.48 27.51
C LEU A 599 7.50 -10.67 27.02
N ASP A 600 8.55 -11.39 26.65
CA ASP A 600 9.73 -10.83 25.99
C ASP A 600 9.46 -10.73 24.49
N LEU A 601 9.05 -9.54 24.05
CA LEU A 601 8.72 -9.29 22.65
C LEU A 601 9.97 -9.38 21.75
N GLY A 602 11.17 -9.09 22.27
CA GLY A 602 12.40 -8.93 21.48
C GLY A 602 12.42 -7.66 20.63
N ASP A 603 13.58 -7.33 20.05
CA ASP A 603 13.80 -6.07 19.31
C ASP A 603 13.04 -6.00 17.97
N ASP A 604 12.71 -7.15 17.38
CA ASP A 604 12.05 -7.24 16.06
C ASP A 604 10.52 -7.19 16.12
N ASN A 605 9.96 -7.21 17.31
CA ASN A 605 8.53 -7.27 17.56
C ASN A 605 7.98 -5.88 17.87
N ARG A 606 6.90 -5.51 17.18
CA ARG A 606 6.30 -4.17 17.27
C ARG A 606 4.89 -4.19 17.83
N PHE A 607 4.57 -5.19 18.65
CA PHE A 607 3.34 -5.14 19.41
C PHE A 607 3.40 -3.99 20.43
N GLU A 608 2.43 -3.09 20.36
CA GLU A 608 2.38 -1.90 21.21
C GLU A 608 1.33 -2.07 22.31
N TRP A 609 1.77 -2.31 23.55
CA TRP A 609 0.87 -2.44 24.70
C TRP A 609 0.01 -1.18 24.93
N ASP A 610 0.56 0.00 24.67
CA ASP A 610 -0.16 1.27 24.78
C ASP A 610 -1.35 1.34 23.81
N ALA A 611 -1.25 0.71 22.63
CA ALA A 611 -2.38 0.60 21.71
C ALA A 611 -3.49 -0.26 22.31
N MET A 612 -3.14 -1.42 22.88
CA MET A 612 -4.13 -2.29 23.52
C MET A 612 -4.84 -1.58 24.68
N ARG A 613 -4.10 -0.86 25.54
CA ARG A 613 -4.68 -0.06 26.63
C ARG A 613 -5.56 1.08 26.09
N GLY A 614 -5.10 1.81 25.08
CA GLY A 614 -5.83 2.92 24.49
C GLY A 614 -7.14 2.48 23.84
N LEU A 615 -7.13 1.35 23.14
CA LEU A 615 -8.32 0.75 22.53
C LEU A 615 -9.31 0.24 23.57
N LEU A 616 -8.84 -0.39 24.66
CA LEU A 616 -9.70 -0.75 25.80
C LEU A 616 -10.38 0.47 26.39
N LYS A 617 -9.62 1.54 26.68
CA LYS A 617 -10.16 2.81 27.21
C LYS A 617 -11.21 3.42 26.29
N TYR A 618 -10.99 3.35 24.97
CA TYR A 618 -11.92 3.87 23.98
C TYR A 618 -13.20 3.06 23.89
N TYR A 619 -13.11 1.75 23.64
CA TYR A 619 -14.30 0.91 23.49
C TYR A 619 -15.10 0.79 24.79
N ALA A 620 -14.44 0.86 25.95
CA ALA A 620 -15.12 0.86 27.24
C ALA A 620 -15.60 2.25 27.68
N ARG A 621 -15.38 3.33 26.91
CA ARG A 621 -15.70 4.70 27.35
C ARG A 621 -17.17 4.88 27.73
N ASP A 622 -18.06 4.34 26.91
CA ASP A 622 -19.50 4.59 27.02
C ASP A 622 -20.17 3.60 27.99
N HIS A 623 -19.62 2.37 28.12
CA HIS A 623 -20.19 1.30 28.94
C HIS A 623 -19.45 1.07 30.28
N LYS A 624 -18.21 1.57 30.42
CA LYS A 624 -17.29 1.36 31.56
C LYS A 624 -17.06 -0.11 31.96
N ARG A 625 -17.37 -1.04 31.05
CA ARG A 625 -17.29 -2.48 31.27
C ARG A 625 -16.48 -3.13 30.16
N VAL A 626 -15.76 -4.19 30.52
CA VAL A 626 -14.97 -5.02 29.64
C VAL A 626 -15.42 -6.46 29.86
N ALA A 627 -15.75 -7.15 28.77
CA ALA A 627 -16.02 -8.57 28.81
C ALA A 627 -14.70 -9.33 29.03
N ILE A 628 -14.65 -10.31 29.92
CA ILE A 628 -13.46 -11.12 30.18
C ILE A 628 -13.78 -12.61 30.09
N LEU A 629 -12.86 -13.37 29.50
CA LEU A 629 -12.88 -14.82 29.47
C LEU A 629 -11.46 -15.33 29.64
N ALA A 630 -11.26 -16.31 30.52
CA ALA A 630 -9.95 -16.87 30.79
C ALA A 630 -9.97 -18.40 30.63
N ALA A 631 -9.16 -18.95 29.73
CA ALA A 631 -9.11 -20.39 29.48
C ALA A 631 -7.76 -20.98 29.93
N THR A 632 -7.78 -22.10 30.63
CA THR A 632 -6.57 -22.76 31.16
C THR A 632 -6.21 -24.05 30.40
N GLY A 633 -5.07 -24.66 30.76
CA GLY A 633 -4.61 -25.93 30.18
C GLY A 633 -4.24 -25.88 28.70
N ARG A 634 -3.97 -24.69 28.15
CA ARG A 634 -3.72 -24.51 26.72
C ARG A 634 -2.31 -24.97 26.34
N ARG A 635 -2.18 -25.68 25.22
CA ARG A 635 -0.91 -26.28 24.79
C ARG A 635 -0.56 -25.89 23.35
N LEU A 636 -0.24 -24.62 23.14
CA LEU A 636 0.17 -24.10 21.82
C LEU A 636 1.69 -24.05 21.67
N HIS A 637 2.17 -24.50 20.51
CA HIS A 637 3.57 -24.37 20.12
C HIS A 637 3.90 -22.92 19.75
N LYS A 638 5.11 -22.44 20.07
CA LYS A 638 5.57 -21.07 19.81
C LYS A 638 5.41 -20.63 18.36
N SER A 639 5.60 -21.53 17.39
CA SER A 639 5.41 -21.20 15.96
C SER A 639 4.00 -20.69 15.63
N ARG A 640 2.98 -21.03 16.43
CA ARG A 640 1.62 -20.48 16.27
C ARG A 640 1.52 -19.01 16.68
N SER A 641 2.50 -18.47 17.42
CA SER A 641 2.57 -17.04 17.73
C SER A 641 2.88 -16.14 16.53
N GLU A 642 3.15 -16.72 15.37
CA GLU A 642 3.28 -15.96 14.12
C GLU A 642 1.91 -15.58 13.52
N ASP A 643 0.80 -16.15 14.00
CA ASP A 643 -0.54 -15.77 13.56
C ASP A 643 -0.98 -14.43 14.16
N HIS A 644 -1.08 -13.43 13.29
CA HIS A 644 -1.52 -12.09 13.63
C HIS A 644 -3.05 -11.92 13.68
N SER A 645 -3.85 -12.94 13.34
CA SER A 645 -5.32 -12.87 13.35
C SER A 645 -5.94 -13.20 14.71
N GLY A 646 -5.21 -13.87 15.59
CA GLY A 646 -5.71 -14.39 16.86
C GLY A 646 -6.64 -15.60 16.75
N LEU A 647 -7.19 -15.90 15.57
CA LEU A 647 -8.21 -16.95 15.40
C LEU A 647 -7.64 -18.36 15.52
N SER A 648 -6.44 -18.60 14.96
CA SER A 648 -5.82 -19.92 15.09
C SER A 648 -5.36 -20.19 16.53
N ILE A 649 -5.11 -19.13 17.30
CA ILE A 649 -4.65 -19.17 18.69
C ILE A 649 -5.81 -19.51 19.65
N LEU A 650 -7.04 -19.07 19.37
CA LEU A 650 -8.23 -19.44 20.16
C LEU A 650 -8.50 -20.96 20.16
N GLY A 651 -8.12 -21.66 19.09
CA GLY A 651 -8.19 -23.11 18.95
C GLY A 651 -9.60 -23.70 18.77
N SER A 652 -10.54 -23.46 19.70
CA SER A 652 -11.86 -24.12 19.68
C SER A 652 -12.92 -23.32 18.89
N PRO A 653 -13.76 -23.98 18.06
CA PRO A 653 -14.87 -23.33 17.35
C PRO A 653 -15.81 -22.58 18.29
N GLU A 654 -16.12 -23.15 19.44
CA GLU A 654 -17.05 -22.58 20.42
C GLU A 654 -16.57 -21.23 20.94
N LEU A 655 -15.26 -21.10 21.19
CA LEU A 655 -14.67 -19.84 21.65
C LEU A 655 -14.65 -18.79 20.53
N ARG A 656 -14.40 -19.21 19.29
CA ARG A 656 -14.45 -18.31 18.12
C ARG A 656 -15.86 -17.77 17.88
N ASP A 657 -16.86 -18.63 17.98
CA ASP A 657 -18.26 -18.27 17.79
C ASP A 657 -18.74 -17.32 18.88
N LEU A 658 -18.35 -17.57 20.14
CA LEU A 658 -18.64 -16.68 21.26
C LEU A 658 -18.05 -15.27 21.07
N ILE A 659 -16.80 -15.18 20.60
CA ILE A 659 -16.12 -13.89 20.36
C ILE A 659 -16.75 -13.10 19.20
N ARG A 660 -17.21 -13.82 18.18
CA ARG A 660 -17.83 -13.29 16.95
C ARG A 660 -19.35 -13.13 17.07
N GLN A 661 -19.93 -13.41 18.23
CA GLN A 661 -21.35 -13.26 18.47
C GLN A 661 -21.77 -11.81 18.17
N LYS A 662 -22.78 -11.66 17.30
CA LYS A 662 -23.34 -10.35 16.92
C LYS A 662 -24.01 -9.66 18.12
N GLY A 663 -23.99 -8.33 18.13
CA GLY A 663 -24.60 -7.51 19.20
C GLY A 663 -23.74 -7.29 20.45
N ARG A 664 -22.48 -7.76 20.51
CA ARG A 664 -21.56 -7.43 21.61
C ARG A 664 -21.07 -5.99 21.48
N VAL A 665 -21.46 -5.15 22.43
CA VAL A 665 -21.08 -3.73 22.51
C VAL A 665 -19.82 -3.47 23.34
N GLU A 666 -19.49 -4.38 24.28
CA GLU A 666 -18.32 -4.25 25.15
C GLU A 666 -17.06 -4.83 24.46
N PRO A 667 -15.87 -4.23 24.65
CA PRO A 667 -14.62 -4.89 24.26
C PRO A 667 -14.41 -6.16 25.10
N ALA A 668 -13.75 -7.17 24.53
CA ALA A 668 -13.49 -8.43 25.23
C ALA A 668 -11.99 -8.67 25.42
N LEU A 669 -11.56 -8.90 26.67
CA LEU A 669 -10.22 -9.33 27.03
C LEU A 669 -10.23 -10.85 27.24
N VAL A 670 -9.64 -11.59 26.31
CA VAL A 670 -9.52 -13.05 26.38
C VAL A 670 -8.12 -13.41 26.85
N LEU A 671 -8.02 -14.20 27.92
CA LEU A 671 -6.77 -14.64 28.51
C LEU A 671 -6.61 -16.15 28.29
N LEU A 672 -5.50 -16.57 27.68
CA LEU A 672 -5.21 -17.99 27.44
C LEU A 672 -4.00 -18.41 28.26
N LYS A 673 -4.20 -19.21 29.33
CA LYS A 673 -3.11 -19.76 30.15
C LYS A 673 -2.48 -20.94 29.43
N GLN A 674 -1.29 -20.71 28.88
CA GLN A 674 -0.49 -21.74 28.23
C GLN A 674 0.28 -22.54 29.28
N VAL A 675 0.42 -23.84 29.05
CA VAL A 675 1.36 -24.71 29.80
C VAL A 675 2.80 -24.22 29.59
N GLY A 676 3.12 -23.68 28.42
CA GLY A 676 4.45 -23.15 28.10
C GLY A 676 5.51 -24.25 28.02
N GLY A 677 6.77 -23.86 28.23
CA GLY A 677 7.89 -24.79 28.33
C GLY A 677 8.73 -24.96 27.05
N PRO A 678 10.02 -25.36 27.19
CA PRO A 678 10.91 -25.64 26.07
C PRO A 678 10.39 -26.69 25.10
N GLU A 679 9.62 -27.68 25.56
CA GLU A 679 9.03 -28.71 24.70
C GLU A 679 8.01 -28.15 23.69
N LEU A 680 7.49 -26.95 23.92
CA LEU A 680 6.61 -26.22 23.01
C LEU A 680 7.30 -25.02 22.34
N GLY A 681 8.63 -24.92 22.47
CA GLY A 681 9.44 -23.85 21.90
C GLY A 681 9.47 -22.55 22.71
N TRP A 682 8.85 -22.50 23.90
CA TRP A 682 8.89 -21.35 24.79
C TRP A 682 10.13 -21.38 25.69
N LYS A 683 10.63 -20.22 26.12
CA LYS A 683 11.83 -20.12 26.98
C LYS A 683 11.62 -20.70 28.38
N ALA A 684 10.41 -20.59 28.92
CA ALA A 684 10.07 -21.02 30.27
C ALA A 684 8.61 -21.50 30.37
N GLY A 685 8.19 -21.87 31.57
CA GLY A 685 6.94 -22.57 31.89
C GLY A 685 5.65 -21.75 31.70
N PRO A 686 4.59 -22.03 32.50
CA PRO A 686 3.26 -21.49 32.25
C PRO A 686 3.19 -19.97 32.23
N PHE A 687 2.34 -19.43 31.37
CA PHE A 687 2.11 -17.99 31.22
C PHE A 687 0.71 -17.69 30.69
N TRP A 688 0.25 -16.45 30.87
CA TRP A 688 -1.01 -15.96 30.31
C TRP A 688 -0.75 -15.19 29.02
N TRP A 689 -1.55 -15.47 27.99
CA TRP A 689 -1.52 -14.75 26.72
C TRP A 689 -2.78 -13.88 26.60
N PRO A 690 -2.65 -12.54 26.68
CA PRO A 690 -3.80 -11.64 26.53
C PRO A 690 -4.13 -11.37 25.07
N ILE A 691 -5.43 -11.34 24.76
CA ILE A 691 -5.97 -11.00 23.45
C ILE A 691 -7.12 -10.03 23.66
N LEU A 692 -7.05 -8.86 23.04
CA LEU A 692 -8.13 -7.88 23.02
C LEU A 692 -8.97 -8.08 21.76
N PHE A 693 -10.28 -8.22 21.90
CA PHE A 693 -11.23 -8.22 20.80
C PHE A 693 -12.08 -6.96 20.82
N ALA A 694 -12.13 -6.25 19.70
CA ALA A 694 -13.06 -5.14 19.53
C ALA A 694 -14.52 -5.59 19.67
N PRO A 695 -15.45 -4.69 20.05
CA PRO A 695 -16.88 -4.96 19.99
C PRO A 695 -17.32 -5.47 18.61
N SER A 696 -18.36 -6.32 18.55
CA SER A 696 -18.85 -6.85 17.27
C SER A 696 -19.59 -5.82 16.44
N GLU A 697 -20.17 -4.81 17.11
CA GLU A 697 -20.86 -3.66 16.49
C GLU A 697 -20.05 -2.36 16.62
N GLY A 698 -18.77 -2.45 17.00
CA GLY A 698 -17.92 -1.28 17.23
C GLY A 698 -17.51 -0.59 15.93
N ALA A 699 -17.26 0.72 15.99
CA ALA A 699 -16.65 1.43 14.87
C ALA A 699 -15.24 0.92 14.60
N SER A 700 -14.85 0.79 13.33
CA SER A 700 -13.45 0.53 12.96
C SER A 700 -12.57 1.65 13.52
N CYS A 701 -11.51 1.27 14.22
CA CYS A 701 -10.62 2.21 14.90
C CYS A 701 -9.22 2.14 14.33
N VAL A 702 -8.56 3.29 14.21
CA VAL A 702 -7.12 3.38 13.94
C VAL A 702 -6.46 4.12 15.10
N TYR A 703 -5.62 3.43 15.86
CA TYR A 703 -4.93 3.96 17.03
C TYR A 703 -3.50 4.34 16.67
N ALA A 704 -3.04 5.54 17.04
CA ALA A 704 -1.64 5.97 16.90
C ALA A 704 -0.96 6.12 18.28
N THR A 705 0.09 5.35 18.56
CA THR A 705 0.79 5.30 19.86
C THR A 705 1.77 6.45 20.06
N LYS A 706 2.45 6.92 19.01
CA LYS A 706 3.51 7.94 19.09
C LYS A 706 3.55 8.84 17.85
N VAL A 707 4.02 10.08 18.05
CA VAL A 707 4.47 10.98 16.98
C VAL A 707 5.99 10.92 16.94
N ALA A 708 6.60 10.69 15.78
CA ALA A 708 8.04 10.83 15.61
C ALA A 708 8.44 12.29 15.88
N ALA A 709 9.37 12.47 16.82
CA ALA A 709 9.94 13.77 17.20
C ALA A 709 10.31 14.64 15.99
#